data_AF-A0A9P0FTF3-F1
#
_entry.id   AF-A0A9P0FTF3-F1
#
_cell.length_a   1.000
_cell.length_b   1.000
_cell.length_c   1.000
_cell.angle_alpha   90.00
_cell.angle_beta   90.00
_cell.angle_gamma   90.00
#
_symmetry.space_group_name_H-M   'P 1'
#
loop_
_entity.id
_entity.type
_entity.pdbx_description
1 polymer ?
#
loop_
_entity_poly.entity_id
_entity_poly.type
_entity_poly.pdbx_seq_one_letter_code
_entity_poly.pdbx_strand_id
1 'polypeptide(L)'
;MSEEVQNDGSRTSASLGESGAPGAECATLDASTNVSQTTISQMTASSVPATEGAKWCCDVCTYENFPLSRKCTMCRSPKPVLNEDIFRLQDGASALPAQDVCGAEAVAERLKPLRISSPQGASASSVAKWPCPTCTYDNWPKSLKCAMCGSSNPAPPAAPAPDPPTPAALGINDICNSQNASIHELDPNNRRSKRRNNTDWIWLQACLGVVEGDARCVEAYLSSGGDPARALTPQEVALLNRSSAFDAGHTLVHLAIRFQRQEILSTLLSRISGGGPGLKRSPSYIAPDLASAIRRHIASCIRYKKGSFPCRYINEFCTFYLPAEIEELPAPIQEQLFSELLDREAQQTLEADPPLINWSLELTVRLGSRLYALWNRSAGDCLPDALCQAAYGVSDRHNTLRAALAESLGAAGRAFYARWAAWERAQAARLHYAPDEAQLRAEWARLLAAAARPGAALHQLHVFALAHVLRRPVLVYGVDVVNSFRGEALGFARFRGLYLPLLWEPEQCCKAPLCLAYTRGHFSALVPLDPDICRERAGDAAFLPLTDLDGKLLPVHFLTCDEMADEEGVVRRWVSACVTGGGVLAARQALHARPLLQAQMLEEWLNHYRRLAQQTRGPFPPRLAAAAEFSSDPDTDEE
;
A
#
# COMPACT_ATOMS: atom_id res chain seq x y z
N MET A 1 50.84 0.06 62.07
CA MET A 1 51.89 1.02 61.63
C MET A 1 51.19 1.99 60.71
N SER A 2 50.47 2.98 61.28
CA SER A 2 51.00 4.32 61.66
C SER A 2 51.18 5.16 60.40
N GLU A 3 50.63 6.35 60.18
CA GLU A 3 49.92 7.34 61.03
C GLU A 3 49.16 8.33 60.11
N GLU A 4 48.18 9.00 60.69
CA GLU A 4 47.37 10.12 60.16
C GLU A 4 48.08 11.50 60.23
N VAL A 5 47.33 12.57 59.89
CA VAL A 5 47.32 13.98 60.41
C VAL A 5 47.51 14.99 59.26
N GLN A 6 46.45 15.66 58.74
CA GLN A 6 45.66 16.82 59.22
C GLN A 6 46.37 18.19 59.19
N ASN A 7 45.81 19.15 58.44
CA ASN A 7 45.46 20.55 58.82
C ASN A 7 44.87 21.25 57.58
N ASP A 8 43.62 21.71 57.49
CA ASP A 8 42.81 22.68 58.26
C ASP A 8 43.03 24.15 57.85
N GLY A 9 41.91 24.89 57.66
CA GLY A 9 41.94 26.31 57.25
C GLY A 9 40.69 26.85 56.54
N SER A 10 39.55 26.89 57.23
CA SER A 10 38.38 27.74 56.90
C SER A 10 38.66 29.24 57.17
N ARG A 11 38.01 30.17 56.44
CA ARG A 11 37.12 31.24 56.99
C ARG A 11 36.81 32.44 56.04
N THR A 12 35.51 32.77 55.96
CA THR A 12 34.82 34.11 56.01
C THR A 12 35.12 35.18 54.96
N SER A 13 34.19 35.69 54.13
CA SER A 13 32.88 36.39 54.32
C SER A 13 32.96 37.92 54.43
N ALA A 14 32.02 38.61 53.74
CA ALA A 14 31.52 40.00 53.82
C ALA A 14 31.72 40.77 52.49
N SER A 15 30.74 41.25 51.71
CA SER A 15 29.41 41.89 51.87
C SER A 15 29.43 43.43 51.91
N LEU A 16 28.43 44.02 51.21
CA LEU A 16 27.80 45.37 51.30
C LEU A 16 28.40 46.48 50.41
N GLY A 17 27.62 47.39 49.81
CA GLY A 17 26.18 47.74 49.90
C GLY A 17 25.70 48.40 48.59
N GLU A 18 24.42 48.38 48.19
CA GLU A 18 23.17 48.97 48.72
C GLU A 18 22.90 50.46 48.37
N SER A 19 21.66 50.68 47.87
CA SER A 19 20.70 51.80 48.07
C SER A 19 20.02 52.20 46.73
N GLY A 20 18.71 52.43 46.60
CA GLY A 20 17.56 52.43 47.50
C GLY A 20 16.25 52.70 46.70
N ALA A 21 15.10 52.31 47.25
CA ALA A 21 13.73 52.70 46.81
C ALA A 21 13.26 53.95 47.62
N PRO A 22 11.97 54.43 47.68
CA PRO A 22 10.69 53.95 47.11
C PRO A 22 9.69 55.08 46.66
N GLY A 23 8.43 54.74 46.31
CA GLY A 23 7.26 55.65 46.38
C GLY A 23 6.18 55.47 45.29
N ALA A 24 4.90 55.44 45.69
CA ALA A 24 3.71 55.04 44.92
C ALA A 24 2.68 56.18 44.68
N GLU A 25 1.56 55.83 44.01
CA GLU A 25 0.29 56.58 43.74
C GLU A 25 0.24 57.50 42.49
N CYS A 26 -0.86 57.74 41.76
CA CYS A 26 -2.21 57.18 41.54
C CYS A 26 -2.87 58.06 40.42
N ALA A 27 -3.77 57.51 39.58
CA ALA A 27 -4.91 58.15 38.86
C ALA A 27 -5.19 57.49 37.48
N THR A 28 -6.16 56.57 37.41
CA THR A 28 -7.52 56.72 36.81
C THR A 28 -7.61 57.14 35.33
N LEU A 29 -8.20 56.28 34.50
CA LEU A 29 -9.49 56.55 33.83
C LEU A 29 -10.08 55.27 33.21
N ASP A 30 -11.34 55.06 33.55
CA ASP A 30 -12.26 53.96 33.25
C ASP A 30 -12.70 53.86 31.78
N ALA A 31 -13.15 52.67 31.37
CA ALA A 31 -14.54 52.43 30.91
C ALA A 31 -14.79 50.94 30.57
N SER A 32 -14.99 50.15 31.61
CA SER A 32 -16.16 49.29 31.90
C SER A 32 -17.01 48.63 30.78
N THR A 33 -17.20 47.32 30.98
CA THR A 33 -18.49 46.55 31.03
C THR A 33 -19.23 46.23 29.72
N ASN A 34 -19.78 45.02 29.46
CA ASN A 34 -20.53 44.12 30.36
C ASN A 34 -20.51 42.63 29.93
N VAL A 35 -20.66 41.77 30.94
CA VAL A 35 -21.02 40.34 30.87
C VAL A 35 -22.52 40.21 31.20
N SER A 36 -23.23 39.24 30.61
CA SER A 36 -24.46 38.58 31.12
C SER A 36 -24.76 37.35 30.24
N GLN A 37 -24.55 36.09 30.64
CA GLN A 37 -25.37 35.19 31.50
C GLN A 37 -26.86 34.98 31.10
N THR A 38 -27.11 33.81 30.49
CA THR A 38 -28.19 32.79 30.73
C THR A 38 -29.66 33.20 30.90
N THR A 39 -30.57 32.61 30.11
CA THR A 39 -31.72 31.78 30.62
C THR A 39 -32.35 30.88 29.55
N ILE A 40 -32.80 29.70 29.99
CA ILE A 40 -33.53 28.62 29.29
C ILE A 40 -35.02 28.97 29.11
N SER A 41 -35.64 28.58 27.98
CA SER A 41 -37.06 28.21 27.90
C SER A 41 -37.40 27.35 26.66
N GLN A 42 -37.82 26.12 26.96
CA GLN A 42 -38.84 25.21 26.36
C GLN A 42 -39.20 25.16 24.86
N MET A 43 -39.50 23.92 24.47
CA MET A 43 -39.90 23.34 23.18
C MET A 43 -41.12 23.98 22.51
N THR A 44 -41.07 24.12 21.17
CA THR A 44 -42.19 23.79 20.26
C THR A 44 -41.65 23.47 18.86
N ALA A 45 -42.17 22.40 18.26
CA ALA A 45 -41.93 22.02 16.87
C ALA A 45 -42.59 23.01 15.90
N SER A 46 -41.88 23.37 14.82
CA SER A 46 -42.37 23.35 13.42
C SER A 46 -41.57 24.31 12.52
N SER A 47 -40.97 23.72 11.48
CA SER A 47 -40.88 24.17 10.08
C SER A 47 -40.18 25.49 9.67
N VAL A 48 -39.35 25.34 8.61
CA VAL A 48 -38.92 26.31 7.56
C VAL A 48 -37.58 27.06 7.82
N PRO A 49 -36.72 27.35 6.80
CA PRO A 49 -36.28 26.62 5.60
C PRO A 49 -34.75 26.38 5.59
N ALA A 50 -34.27 25.49 4.71
CA ALA A 50 -32.83 25.25 4.49
C ALA A 50 -32.14 26.45 3.84
N THR A 51 -31.09 26.97 4.48
CA THR A 51 -30.19 27.98 3.94
C THR A 51 -29.13 27.34 3.07
N GLU A 52 -28.95 27.86 1.86
CA GLU A 52 -27.85 27.52 0.97
C GLU A 52 -26.50 27.74 1.70
N GLY A 53 -25.71 26.67 1.83
CA GLY A 53 -24.38 26.70 2.43
C GLY A 53 -24.19 25.90 3.72
N ALA A 54 -25.22 25.23 4.24
CA ALA A 54 -25.11 24.45 5.47
C ALA A 54 -24.14 23.24 5.31
N LYS A 55 -23.00 23.29 6.00
CA LYS A 55 -22.06 22.16 6.13
C LYS A 55 -22.75 21.00 6.84
N TRP A 56 -22.43 19.76 6.47
CA TRP A 56 -22.98 18.57 7.12
C TRP A 56 -22.00 18.00 8.15
N CYS A 57 -22.48 17.74 9.36
CA CYS A 57 -21.69 17.13 10.42
C CYS A 57 -21.58 15.61 10.20
N CYS A 58 -20.38 15.05 10.33
CA CYS A 58 -20.18 13.62 10.19
C CYS A 58 -20.62 12.86 11.44
N ASP A 59 -21.55 11.92 11.30
CA ASP A 59 -22.05 11.10 12.41
C ASP A 59 -20.98 10.22 13.09
N VAL A 60 -19.83 10.01 12.45
CA VAL A 60 -18.73 9.16 12.95
C VAL A 60 -17.66 9.95 13.70
N CYS A 61 -17.33 11.16 13.24
CA CYS A 61 -16.22 11.94 13.80
C CYS A 61 -16.56 13.40 14.08
N THR A 62 -17.84 13.75 13.98
CA THR A 62 -18.43 15.08 14.21
C THR A 62 -17.82 16.23 13.40
N TYR A 63 -17.00 15.92 12.38
CA TYR A 63 -16.38 16.94 11.54
C TYR A 63 -17.39 17.56 10.57
N GLU A 64 -17.37 18.88 10.42
CA GLU A 64 -18.23 19.63 9.51
C GLU A 64 -17.68 19.65 8.08
N ASN A 65 -18.41 19.02 7.17
CA ASN A 65 -18.02 18.83 5.78
C ASN A 65 -18.77 19.80 4.87
N PHE A 66 -18.14 20.17 3.75
CA PHE A 66 -18.81 21.00 2.75
C PHE A 66 -20.05 20.31 2.17
N PRO A 67 -21.09 21.08 1.78
CA PRO A 67 -22.37 20.52 1.32
C PRO A 67 -22.23 19.49 0.18
N LEU A 68 -21.32 19.75 -0.77
CA LEU A 68 -21.06 18.91 -1.95
C LEU A 68 -20.15 17.69 -1.65
N SER A 69 -19.54 17.61 -0.47
CA SER A 69 -18.67 16.48 -0.12
C SER A 69 -19.50 15.22 0.13
N ARG A 70 -19.30 14.20 -0.71
CA ARG A 70 -20.02 12.90 -0.63
C ARG A 70 -19.51 11.97 0.48
N LYS A 71 -18.35 12.30 1.06
CA LYS A 71 -17.69 11.59 2.17
C LYS A 71 -17.07 12.61 3.11
N CYS A 72 -16.93 12.24 4.38
CA CYS A 72 -16.32 13.10 5.38
C CYS A 72 -14.84 13.32 5.08
N THR A 73 -14.38 14.57 5.09
CA THR A 73 -12.98 14.94 4.83
C THR A 73 -12.03 14.29 5.83
N MET A 74 -12.44 14.16 7.09
CA MET A 74 -11.58 13.63 8.16
C MET A 74 -11.54 12.10 8.24
N CYS A 75 -12.71 11.44 8.23
CA CYS A 75 -12.79 9.99 8.47
C CYS A 75 -13.23 9.17 7.25
N ARG A 76 -13.55 9.83 6.13
CA ARG A 76 -14.05 9.23 4.87
C ARG A 76 -15.38 8.48 4.98
N SER A 77 -16.05 8.53 6.13
CA SER A 77 -17.40 8.01 6.30
C SER A 77 -18.36 8.69 5.31
N PRO A 78 -19.29 7.95 4.69
CA PRO A 78 -20.19 8.51 3.68
C PRO A 78 -21.12 9.58 4.27
N LYS A 79 -21.51 10.56 3.46
CA LYS A 79 -22.53 11.56 3.85
C LYS A 79 -23.85 10.84 4.13
N PRO A 80 -24.50 11.07 5.28
CA PRO A 80 -25.82 10.50 5.58
C PRO A 80 -26.84 10.95 4.53
N VAL A 81 -27.55 10.01 3.91
CA VAL A 81 -28.58 10.28 2.91
C VAL A 81 -29.88 10.58 3.65
N LEU A 82 -30.04 11.82 4.13
CA LEU A 82 -31.30 12.30 4.68
C LEU A 82 -31.74 13.54 3.87
N ASN A 83 -32.75 13.33 3.02
CA ASN A 83 -33.61 14.32 2.37
C ASN A 83 -32.96 15.40 1.47
N GLU A 84 -32.39 15.05 0.31
CA GLU A 84 -32.28 16.01 -0.83
C GLU A 84 -32.56 15.34 -2.18
N ASP A 85 -33.38 16.02 -2.99
CA ASP A 85 -33.91 15.59 -4.30
C ASP A 85 -32.83 15.47 -5.38
N ILE A 86 -32.81 14.33 -6.08
CA ILE A 86 -31.77 13.87 -7.02
C ILE A 86 -31.66 14.69 -8.32
N PHE A 87 -32.49 15.71 -8.56
CA PHE A 87 -32.61 16.38 -9.86
C PHE A 87 -31.94 17.77 -9.99
N ARG A 88 -31.08 18.21 -9.07
CA ARG A 88 -30.49 19.57 -9.11
C ARG A 88 -28.96 19.69 -9.29
N LEU A 89 -28.28 18.70 -9.88
CA LEU A 89 -26.82 18.78 -10.10
C LEU A 89 -26.38 18.60 -11.56
N GLN A 90 -27.12 19.18 -12.49
CA GLN A 90 -26.63 19.53 -13.82
C GLN A 90 -27.06 20.95 -14.09
N ASP A 91 -26.15 21.90 -13.93
CA ASP A 91 -25.94 23.06 -14.82
C ASP A 91 -25.06 24.09 -14.11
N GLY A 92 -23.97 24.48 -14.79
CA GLY A 92 -23.13 25.59 -14.34
C GLY A 92 -21.66 25.52 -14.73
N ALA A 93 -21.34 25.43 -16.03
CA ALA A 93 -20.30 26.24 -16.67
C ALA A 93 -20.10 25.86 -18.15
N SER A 94 -20.88 26.49 -19.04
CA SER A 94 -20.40 27.04 -20.32
C SER A 94 -21.46 28.04 -20.81
N ALA A 95 -21.00 29.26 -21.10
CA ALA A 95 -21.82 30.45 -21.23
C ALA A 95 -22.00 30.88 -22.70
N LEU A 96 -23.14 31.54 -22.93
CA LEU A 96 -23.49 32.50 -24.00
C LEU A 96 -23.92 31.96 -25.40
N PRO A 97 -24.72 32.74 -26.16
CA PRO A 97 -26.07 33.21 -25.82
C PRO A 97 -27.11 32.94 -26.93
N ALA A 98 -28.37 33.16 -26.56
CA ALA A 98 -29.62 32.86 -27.26
C ALA A 98 -29.86 33.55 -28.62
N GLN A 99 -30.72 32.94 -29.47
CA GLN A 99 -32.00 33.55 -29.88
C GLN A 99 -32.94 32.61 -30.67
N ASP A 100 -34.10 32.38 -30.06
CA ASP A 100 -35.49 32.42 -30.56
C ASP A 100 -35.98 31.79 -31.90
N VAL A 101 -36.86 30.78 -31.69
CA VAL A 101 -38.28 30.70 -32.10
C VAL A 101 -38.68 30.15 -33.50
N CYS A 102 -39.49 29.08 -33.41
CA CYS A 102 -40.60 28.60 -34.26
C CYS A 102 -40.31 27.66 -35.44
N GLY A 103 -41.03 26.53 -35.44
CA GLY A 103 -41.20 25.65 -36.60
C GLY A 103 -41.41 24.19 -36.21
N ALA A 104 -42.65 23.72 -36.25
CA ALA A 104 -43.04 22.35 -35.98
C ALA A 104 -42.66 21.38 -37.13
N GLU A 105 -42.65 20.08 -36.79
CA GLU A 105 -42.68 18.89 -37.66
C GLU A 105 -41.35 18.31 -38.16
N ALA A 106 -40.71 17.49 -37.31
CA ALA A 106 -40.33 16.11 -37.65
C ALA A 106 -39.87 15.36 -36.40
N VAL A 107 -40.18 14.06 -36.34
CA VAL A 107 -39.72 13.04 -35.37
C VAL A 107 -40.50 12.96 -34.05
N ALA A 108 -41.81 12.74 -34.16
CA ALA A 108 -42.60 12.01 -33.16
C ALA A 108 -42.66 10.51 -33.53
N GLU A 109 -41.52 9.82 -33.47
CA GLU A 109 -41.45 8.35 -33.57
C GLU A 109 -40.18 7.92 -32.84
N ARG A 110 -40.25 7.94 -31.50
CA ARG A 110 -39.67 6.94 -30.59
C ARG A 110 -39.60 7.49 -29.16
N LEU A 111 -40.18 6.68 -28.27
CA LEU A 111 -40.07 6.71 -26.81
C LEU A 111 -41.01 7.67 -26.08
N LYS A 112 -42.26 7.20 -25.87
CA LYS A 112 -42.93 7.37 -24.59
C LYS A 112 -43.33 6.02 -23.97
N PRO A 113 -43.31 5.94 -22.63
CA PRO A 113 -43.37 4.71 -21.85
C PRO A 113 -44.81 4.26 -21.61
N LEU A 114 -45.05 2.96 -21.57
CA LEU A 114 -46.33 2.40 -21.14
C LEU A 114 -46.24 1.79 -19.74
N ARG A 115 -47.17 2.26 -18.90
CA ARG A 115 -47.58 1.68 -17.63
C ARG A 115 -48.20 0.30 -17.82
N ILE A 116 -48.03 -0.53 -16.81
CA ILE A 116 -48.54 -1.89 -16.69
C ILE A 116 -50.03 -1.86 -16.29
N SER A 117 -50.88 -2.45 -17.13
CA SER A 117 -52.16 -3.08 -16.76
C SER A 117 -52.29 -4.36 -17.59
N SER A 118 -52.63 -5.48 -16.94
CA SER A 118 -52.68 -6.83 -17.51
C SER A 118 -53.61 -6.99 -18.73
N PRO A 119 -53.34 -7.98 -19.59
CA PRO A 119 -54.37 -8.97 -19.90
C PRO A 119 -53.86 -10.41 -19.83
N GLN A 120 -54.82 -11.31 -19.62
CA GLN A 120 -54.71 -12.75 -19.48
C GLN A 120 -54.12 -13.44 -20.73
N GLY A 121 -53.36 -14.53 -20.51
CA GLY A 121 -53.30 -15.66 -21.44
C GLY A 121 -51.92 -16.07 -21.97
N ALA A 122 -51.36 -17.15 -21.38
CA ALA A 122 -50.40 -18.13 -21.95
C ALA A 122 -49.00 -17.62 -22.39
N SER A 123 -47.84 -18.21 -22.05
CA SER A 123 -47.49 -19.45 -21.36
C SER A 123 -46.08 -19.29 -20.74
N ALA A 124 -46.00 -19.37 -19.41
CA ALA A 124 -44.76 -19.72 -18.71
C ALA A 124 -44.66 -21.24 -18.63
N SER A 125 -43.45 -21.82 -18.68
CA SER A 125 -43.26 -23.26 -18.45
C SER A 125 -43.86 -23.66 -17.10
N SER A 126 -44.95 -24.41 -17.12
CA SER A 126 -45.68 -24.86 -15.94
C SER A 126 -44.93 -25.99 -15.24
N VAL A 127 -44.13 -25.64 -14.22
CA VAL A 127 -43.69 -26.65 -13.25
C VAL A 127 -44.93 -27.05 -12.44
N ALA A 128 -45.47 -28.24 -12.70
CA ALA A 128 -46.68 -28.75 -12.06
C ALA A 128 -46.42 -29.03 -10.56
N LYS A 129 -46.79 -28.07 -9.71
CA LYS A 129 -46.83 -28.22 -8.25
C LYS A 129 -48.03 -29.06 -7.85
N TRP A 130 -47.97 -29.76 -6.71
CA TRP A 130 -49.08 -30.55 -6.19
C TRP A 130 -49.75 -29.83 -5.00
N PRO A 131 -51.08 -29.64 -5.02
CA PRO A 131 -51.79 -29.01 -3.91
C PRO A 131 -51.94 -30.00 -2.75
N CYS A 132 -51.69 -29.55 -1.52
CA CYS A 132 -51.87 -30.38 -0.34
C CYS A 132 -53.36 -30.66 -0.09
N PRO A 133 -53.78 -31.93 0.06
CA PRO A 133 -55.19 -32.24 0.32
C PRO A 133 -55.68 -31.80 1.71
N THR A 134 -54.77 -31.48 2.63
CA THR A 134 -55.10 -31.04 4.00
C THR A 134 -55.19 -29.52 4.13
N CYS A 135 -54.23 -28.78 3.57
CA CYS A 135 -54.15 -27.32 3.72
C CYS A 135 -54.13 -26.54 2.41
N THR A 136 -54.33 -27.21 1.27
CA THR A 136 -54.37 -26.64 -0.09
C THR A 136 -53.10 -25.96 -0.59
N TYR A 137 -52.02 -25.98 0.19
CA TYR A 137 -50.75 -25.35 -0.19
C TYR A 137 -50.07 -26.07 -1.37
N ASP A 138 -49.59 -25.31 -2.36
CA ASP A 138 -48.93 -25.83 -3.57
C ASP A 138 -47.45 -26.18 -3.32
N ASN A 139 -47.16 -27.47 -3.27
CA ASN A 139 -45.84 -28.00 -2.99
C ASN A 139 -45.08 -28.33 -4.27
N TRP A 140 -43.75 -28.22 -4.22
CA TRP A 140 -42.89 -28.56 -5.34
C TRP A 140 -42.98 -30.05 -5.71
N PRO A 141 -42.91 -30.41 -7.01
CA PRO A 141 -43.18 -31.77 -7.49
C PRO A 141 -42.34 -32.88 -6.85
N LYS A 142 -41.12 -32.57 -6.39
CA LYS A 142 -40.21 -33.52 -5.71
C LYS A 142 -40.36 -33.56 -4.18
N SER A 143 -41.26 -32.76 -3.60
CA SER A 143 -41.47 -32.75 -2.15
C SER A 143 -42.30 -33.96 -1.73
N LEU A 144 -41.80 -34.72 -0.73
CA LEU A 144 -42.46 -35.91 -0.19
C LEU A 144 -43.50 -35.57 0.90
N LYS A 145 -43.43 -34.36 1.47
CA LYS A 145 -44.35 -33.84 2.49
C LYS A 145 -44.72 -32.39 2.18
N CYS A 146 -45.87 -31.94 2.67
CA CYS A 146 -46.30 -30.56 2.52
C CYS A 146 -45.43 -29.63 3.40
N ALA A 147 -44.92 -28.54 2.81
CA ALA A 147 -44.08 -27.57 3.52
C ALA A 147 -44.83 -26.80 4.63
N MET A 148 -46.17 -26.68 4.51
CA MET A 148 -46.98 -25.92 5.46
C MET A 148 -47.54 -26.76 6.62
N CYS A 149 -47.94 -28.02 6.38
CA CYS A 149 -48.62 -28.82 7.40
C CYS A 149 -47.98 -30.21 7.66
N GLY A 150 -46.96 -30.59 6.87
CA GLY A 150 -46.28 -31.87 7.02
C GLY A 150 -47.01 -33.10 6.46
N SER A 151 -48.24 -32.97 5.95
CA SER A 151 -48.99 -34.07 5.32
C SER A 151 -48.24 -34.65 4.12
N SER A 152 -48.25 -35.97 3.98
CA SER A 152 -47.53 -36.70 2.91
C SER A 152 -48.09 -36.40 1.52
N ASN A 153 -47.21 -36.44 0.51
CA ASN A 153 -47.61 -36.31 -0.89
C ASN A 153 -48.43 -37.54 -1.32
N PRO A 154 -49.67 -37.37 -1.82
CA PRO A 154 -50.52 -38.48 -2.25
C PRO A 154 -50.03 -39.20 -3.52
N ALA A 155 -49.09 -38.63 -4.28
CA ALA A 155 -48.52 -39.24 -5.49
C ALA A 155 -46.99 -38.99 -5.58
N PRO A 156 -46.16 -39.77 -4.86
CA PRO A 156 -44.70 -39.63 -4.94
C PRO A 156 -44.18 -40.06 -6.34
N PRO A 157 -43.16 -39.39 -6.91
CA PRO A 157 -42.57 -39.80 -8.18
C PRO A 157 -41.85 -41.16 -8.06
N ALA A 158 -42.04 -42.04 -9.05
CA ALA A 158 -41.42 -43.37 -9.09
C ALA A 158 -39.89 -43.30 -9.24
N ALA A 159 -39.18 -44.23 -8.58
CA ALA A 159 -37.72 -44.33 -8.63
C ALA A 159 -37.23 -44.80 -10.02
N PRO A 160 -36.16 -44.21 -10.60
CA PRO A 160 -35.61 -44.67 -11.87
C PRO A 160 -34.67 -45.90 -11.68
N ALA A 161 -34.74 -46.81 -12.65
CA ALA A 161 -33.87 -47.98 -12.83
C ALA A 161 -32.48 -47.60 -13.42
N PRO A 162 -31.45 -48.45 -13.37
CA PRO A 162 -30.10 -48.09 -13.80
C PRO A 162 -29.90 -48.29 -15.32
N ASP A 163 -29.37 -47.26 -15.99
CA ASP A 163 -28.94 -47.29 -17.40
C ASP A 163 -27.39 -47.41 -17.54
N PRO A 164 -26.88 -47.93 -18.68
CA PRO A 164 -25.47 -48.29 -18.88
C PRO A 164 -24.55 -47.07 -19.14
N PRO A 165 -23.20 -47.21 -19.10
CA PRO A 165 -22.31 -46.08 -18.92
C PRO A 165 -21.97 -45.37 -20.23
N THR A 166 -22.20 -44.05 -20.27
CA THR A 166 -21.58 -43.09 -21.19
C THR A 166 -20.67 -42.14 -20.38
N PRO A 167 -19.52 -41.69 -20.92
CA PRO A 167 -18.53 -40.95 -20.14
C PRO A 167 -19.01 -39.52 -19.86
N ALA A 168 -19.31 -39.24 -18.59
CA ALA A 168 -19.71 -37.91 -18.12
C ALA A 168 -18.52 -36.95 -18.11
N ALA A 169 -18.73 -35.75 -18.64
CA ALA A 169 -17.83 -34.61 -18.47
C ALA A 169 -17.82 -34.20 -16.98
N LEU A 170 -16.62 -34.14 -16.39
CA LEU A 170 -16.42 -33.74 -15.00
C LEU A 170 -16.82 -32.28 -14.80
N GLY A 171 -17.89 -32.04 -14.05
CA GLY A 171 -18.27 -30.72 -13.59
C GLY A 171 -17.43 -30.27 -12.40
N ILE A 172 -17.21 -28.96 -12.28
CA ILE A 172 -16.44 -28.32 -11.19
C ILE A 172 -16.93 -28.76 -9.79
N ASN A 173 -18.23 -29.07 -9.63
CA ASN A 173 -18.81 -29.51 -8.37
C ASN A 173 -18.34 -30.91 -7.90
N ASP A 174 -17.94 -31.81 -8.79
CA ASP A 174 -17.50 -33.17 -8.41
C ASP A 174 -16.04 -33.18 -7.90
N ILE A 175 -15.24 -32.17 -8.28
CA ILE A 175 -13.85 -32.02 -7.83
C ILE A 175 -13.80 -31.41 -6.42
N CYS A 176 -14.77 -30.57 -6.05
CA CYS A 176 -14.86 -29.95 -4.72
C CYS A 176 -15.06 -30.97 -3.59
N ASN A 177 -15.76 -32.08 -3.85
CA ASN A 177 -15.95 -33.14 -2.85
C ASN A 177 -14.72 -34.06 -2.66
N SER A 178 -13.77 -34.05 -3.60
CA SER A 178 -12.57 -34.90 -3.54
C SER A 178 -11.43 -34.34 -2.69
N GLN A 179 -11.55 -33.09 -2.19
CA GLN A 179 -10.52 -32.48 -1.33
C GLN A 179 -10.61 -32.88 0.15
N ASN A 180 -11.68 -33.56 0.57
CA ASN A 180 -11.86 -34.03 1.96
C ASN A 180 -11.61 -35.52 2.18
N ALA A 181 -11.13 -36.26 1.17
CA ALA A 181 -10.75 -37.66 1.33
C ALA A 181 -9.23 -37.81 1.52
N SER A 182 -8.87 -38.21 2.73
CA SER A 182 -7.64 -38.86 3.20
C SER A 182 -6.47 -38.95 2.21
N ILE A 183 -5.39 -38.24 2.54
CA ILE A 183 -4.06 -38.42 1.97
C ILE A 183 -3.54 -39.81 2.35
N HIS A 184 -3.65 -40.79 1.45
CA HIS A 184 -2.63 -41.82 1.33
C HIS A 184 -2.68 -42.44 -0.07
N GLU A 185 -1.50 -42.48 -0.69
CA GLU A 185 -1.17 -43.08 -1.99
C GLU A 185 -1.60 -42.29 -3.24
N LEU A 186 -0.61 -41.92 -4.08
CA LEU A 186 -0.59 -42.08 -5.55
C LEU A 186 0.56 -41.27 -6.22
N ASP A 187 1.39 -42.03 -6.94
CA ASP A 187 2.23 -41.80 -8.13
C ASP A 187 3.09 -40.51 -8.34
N PRO A 188 4.41 -40.62 -8.67
CA PRO A 188 5.31 -39.48 -8.87
C PRO A 188 5.04 -38.63 -10.12
N ASN A 189 4.37 -39.18 -11.15
CA ASN A 189 4.13 -38.49 -12.43
C ASN A 189 3.10 -37.34 -12.35
N ASN A 190 2.28 -37.29 -11.28
CA ASN A 190 1.22 -36.30 -11.13
C ASN A 190 1.70 -34.95 -10.53
N ARG A 191 2.99 -34.83 -10.16
CA ARG A 191 3.56 -33.61 -9.56
C ARG A 191 3.82 -32.49 -10.57
N ARG A 192 4.04 -32.80 -11.86
CA ARG A 192 4.30 -31.80 -12.91
C ARG A 192 3.02 -31.13 -13.44
N SER A 193 1.91 -31.87 -13.53
CA SER A 193 0.61 -31.34 -14.01
C SER A 193 -0.10 -30.47 -12.95
N LYS A 194 0.03 -30.81 -11.66
CA LYS A 194 -0.63 -30.09 -10.55
C LYS A 194 -0.19 -28.63 -10.36
N ARG A 195 1.03 -28.23 -10.74
CA ARG A 195 1.48 -26.82 -10.61
C ARG A 195 0.82 -25.90 -11.65
N ARG A 196 0.63 -26.38 -12.88
CA ARG A 196 -0.01 -25.62 -13.97
C ARG A 196 -1.51 -25.43 -13.72
N ASN A 197 -2.15 -26.43 -13.11
CA ASN A 197 -3.57 -26.39 -12.75
C ASN A 197 -3.92 -25.41 -11.63
N ASN A 198 -2.97 -24.97 -10.78
CA ASN A 198 -3.32 -24.11 -9.65
C ASN A 198 -3.69 -22.70 -10.10
N THR A 199 -2.92 -22.10 -11.00
CA THR A 199 -3.18 -20.73 -11.48
C THR A 199 -4.42 -20.66 -12.37
N ASP A 200 -4.65 -21.69 -13.20
CA ASP A 200 -5.85 -21.81 -14.03
C ASP A 200 -7.10 -22.07 -13.17
N TRP A 201 -6.97 -22.86 -12.10
CA TRP A 201 -8.06 -23.05 -11.15
C TRP A 201 -8.39 -21.75 -10.39
N ILE A 202 -7.38 -21.05 -9.86
CA ILE A 202 -7.57 -19.78 -9.16
C ILE A 202 -8.15 -18.73 -10.10
N TRP A 203 -7.78 -18.75 -11.40
CA TRP A 203 -8.39 -17.92 -12.43
C TRP A 203 -9.90 -18.19 -12.58
N LEU A 204 -10.30 -19.45 -12.76
CA LEU A 204 -11.70 -19.83 -12.88
C LEU A 204 -12.50 -19.48 -11.61
N GLN A 205 -11.90 -19.67 -10.43
CA GLN A 205 -12.48 -19.27 -9.14
C GLN A 205 -12.64 -17.75 -9.04
N ALA A 206 -11.71 -16.96 -9.56
CA ALA A 206 -11.87 -15.51 -9.63
C ALA A 206 -13.01 -15.11 -10.58
N CYS A 207 -13.14 -15.75 -11.76
CA CYS A 207 -14.24 -15.51 -12.68
C CYS A 207 -15.60 -15.80 -12.03
N LEU A 208 -15.74 -16.91 -11.30
CA LEU A 208 -16.93 -17.23 -10.50
C LEU A 208 -17.15 -16.21 -9.39
N GLY A 209 -16.09 -15.85 -8.67
CA GLY A 209 -16.12 -14.86 -7.60
C GLY A 209 -16.64 -13.49 -8.07
N VAL A 210 -16.30 -13.04 -9.28
CA VAL A 210 -16.88 -11.80 -9.84
C VAL A 210 -18.40 -11.92 -10.01
N VAL A 211 -18.87 -13.03 -10.58
CA VAL A 211 -20.31 -13.27 -10.81
C VAL A 211 -21.05 -13.34 -9.47
N GLU A 212 -20.49 -14.03 -8.49
CA GLU A 212 -21.07 -14.24 -7.16
C GLU A 212 -20.92 -13.03 -6.23
N GLY A 213 -19.98 -12.13 -6.54
CA GLY A 213 -19.65 -10.97 -5.70
C GLY A 213 -18.65 -11.28 -4.59
N ASP A 214 -17.95 -12.42 -4.65
CA ASP A 214 -16.88 -12.76 -3.73
C ASP A 214 -15.55 -12.12 -4.18
N ALA A 215 -15.23 -10.98 -3.58
CA ALA A 215 -13.97 -10.28 -3.83
C ALA A 215 -12.74 -11.10 -3.43
N ARG A 216 -12.86 -12.05 -2.48
CA ARG A 216 -11.72 -12.82 -1.96
C ARG A 216 -11.11 -13.72 -3.03
N CYS A 217 -11.93 -14.31 -3.89
CA CYS A 217 -11.46 -15.14 -5.00
C CYS A 217 -10.66 -14.32 -6.01
N VAL A 218 -11.12 -13.10 -6.29
CA VAL A 218 -10.41 -12.15 -7.17
C VAL A 218 -9.10 -11.70 -6.52
N GLU A 219 -9.13 -11.37 -5.23
CA GLU A 219 -7.93 -11.02 -4.46
C GLU A 219 -6.92 -12.16 -4.37
N ALA A 220 -7.36 -13.42 -4.32
CA ALA A 220 -6.51 -14.61 -4.33
C ALA A 220 -5.84 -14.83 -5.69
N TYR A 221 -6.55 -14.56 -6.80
CA TYR A 221 -5.98 -14.61 -8.15
C TYR A 221 -4.96 -13.50 -8.39
N LEU A 222 -5.32 -12.26 -8.05
CA LEU A 222 -4.38 -11.14 -8.09
C LEU A 222 -3.20 -11.43 -7.14
N SER A 223 -3.53 -11.98 -5.97
CA SER A 223 -2.75 -12.75 -4.97
C SER A 223 -1.53 -13.50 -5.50
N SER A 224 -1.81 -14.33 -6.48
CA SER A 224 -0.86 -15.23 -7.12
C SER A 224 -0.11 -14.62 -8.30
N GLY A 225 -0.31 -13.33 -8.59
CA GLY A 225 0.28 -12.68 -9.78
C GLY A 225 -0.57 -12.85 -11.04
N GLY A 226 -1.85 -13.17 -10.88
CA GLY A 226 -2.79 -13.30 -12.00
C GLY A 226 -2.97 -11.99 -12.75
N ASP A 227 -2.97 -12.07 -14.08
CA ASP A 227 -3.22 -10.94 -14.97
C ASP A 227 -4.73 -10.62 -15.02
N PRO A 228 -5.18 -9.44 -14.58
CA PRO A 228 -6.59 -9.03 -14.68
C PRO A 228 -7.07 -8.81 -16.12
N ALA A 229 -6.15 -8.66 -17.08
CA ALA A 229 -6.45 -8.57 -18.51
C ALA A 229 -6.54 -9.95 -19.20
N ARG A 230 -6.26 -11.05 -18.48
CA ARG A 230 -6.48 -12.41 -18.99
C ARG A 230 -7.93 -12.56 -19.43
N ALA A 231 -8.13 -13.16 -20.60
CA ALA A 231 -9.43 -13.43 -21.18
C ALA A 231 -9.80 -14.92 -21.06
N LEU A 232 -11.08 -15.21 -20.84
CA LEU A 232 -11.61 -16.57 -20.82
C LEU A 232 -11.47 -17.22 -22.20
N THR A 233 -10.92 -18.43 -22.23
CA THR A 233 -10.87 -19.26 -23.44
C THR A 233 -12.18 -20.03 -23.65
N PRO A 234 -12.51 -20.50 -24.86
CA PRO A 234 -13.70 -21.33 -25.10
C PRO A 234 -13.75 -22.60 -24.24
N GLN A 235 -12.59 -23.20 -23.95
CA GLN A 235 -12.50 -24.39 -23.09
C GLN A 235 -12.83 -24.06 -21.63
N GLU A 236 -12.37 -22.92 -21.13
CA GLU A 236 -12.68 -22.44 -19.78
C GLU A 236 -14.15 -22.07 -19.61
N VAL A 237 -14.77 -21.48 -20.63
CA VAL A 237 -16.21 -21.20 -20.64
C VAL A 237 -17.02 -22.50 -20.56
N ALA A 238 -16.59 -23.54 -21.27
CA ALA A 238 -17.21 -24.86 -21.18
C ALA A 238 -17.07 -25.47 -19.78
N LEU A 239 -15.91 -25.31 -19.13
CA LEU A 239 -15.68 -25.77 -17.75
C LEU A 239 -16.56 -25.03 -16.74
N LEU A 240 -16.70 -23.70 -16.88
CA LEU A 240 -17.55 -22.88 -16.01
C LEU A 240 -19.04 -23.19 -16.18
N ASN A 241 -19.43 -23.77 -17.33
CA ASN A 241 -20.77 -24.28 -17.65
C ASN A 241 -21.92 -23.33 -17.23
N ARG A 242 -21.74 -22.03 -17.47
CA ARG A 242 -22.72 -20.99 -17.14
C ARG A 242 -22.77 -19.94 -18.25
N SER A 243 -23.35 -20.34 -19.38
CA SER A 243 -23.45 -19.55 -20.62
C SER A 243 -24.16 -18.20 -20.45
N SER A 244 -25.00 -18.02 -19.41
CA SER A 244 -25.61 -16.72 -19.12
C SER A 244 -24.60 -15.67 -18.60
N ALA A 245 -23.45 -16.12 -18.10
CA ALA A 245 -22.48 -15.30 -17.38
C ALA A 245 -21.12 -15.20 -18.09
N PHE A 246 -20.67 -16.26 -18.76
CA PHE A 246 -19.32 -16.36 -19.32
C PHE A 246 -19.35 -16.53 -20.83
N ASP A 247 -18.58 -15.70 -21.52
CA ASP A 247 -18.32 -15.77 -22.95
C ASP A 247 -16.80 -15.76 -23.18
N ALA A 248 -16.35 -16.36 -24.29
CA ALA A 248 -14.94 -16.34 -24.64
C ALA A 248 -14.50 -14.90 -24.92
N GLY A 249 -13.34 -14.50 -24.39
CA GLY A 249 -12.87 -13.11 -24.45
C GLY A 249 -13.21 -12.27 -23.22
N HIS A 250 -14.12 -12.71 -22.34
CA HIS A 250 -14.40 -11.98 -21.10
C HIS A 250 -13.20 -12.00 -20.15
N THR A 251 -12.82 -10.81 -19.66
CA THR A 251 -11.84 -10.63 -18.59
C THR A 251 -12.55 -10.38 -17.25
N LEU A 252 -11.82 -10.36 -16.13
CA LEU A 252 -12.42 -10.01 -14.82
C LEU A 252 -13.03 -8.61 -14.82
N VAL A 253 -12.45 -7.67 -15.58
CA VAL A 253 -12.99 -6.31 -15.74
C VAL A 253 -14.33 -6.35 -16.48
N HIS A 254 -14.41 -7.08 -17.58
CA HIS A 254 -15.66 -7.24 -18.34
C HIS A 254 -16.75 -7.86 -17.46
N LEU A 255 -16.42 -8.92 -16.71
CA LEU A 255 -17.34 -9.56 -15.78
C LEU A 255 -17.76 -8.60 -14.66
N ALA A 256 -16.84 -7.82 -14.11
CA ALA A 256 -17.15 -6.89 -13.01
C ALA A 256 -18.07 -5.76 -13.47
N ILE A 257 -17.88 -5.24 -14.68
CA ILE A 257 -18.79 -4.26 -15.30
C ILE A 257 -20.16 -4.90 -15.55
N ARG A 258 -20.19 -6.07 -16.20
CA ARG A 258 -21.43 -6.78 -16.55
C ARG A 258 -22.30 -7.09 -15.34
N PHE A 259 -21.68 -7.49 -14.23
CA PHE A 259 -22.37 -7.83 -12.97
C PHE A 259 -22.39 -6.68 -11.95
N GLN A 260 -22.05 -5.45 -12.38
CA GLN A 260 -22.10 -4.23 -11.56
C GLN A 260 -21.33 -4.33 -10.23
N ARG A 261 -20.20 -5.04 -10.23
CA ARG A 261 -19.34 -5.23 -9.05
C ARG A 261 -18.35 -4.07 -8.90
N GLN A 262 -18.82 -2.93 -8.42
CA GLN A 262 -18.02 -1.70 -8.32
C GLN A 262 -16.75 -1.85 -7.44
N GLU A 263 -16.86 -2.55 -6.30
CA GLU A 263 -15.71 -2.81 -5.41
C GLU A 263 -14.62 -3.64 -6.09
N ILE A 264 -15.01 -4.74 -6.74
CA ILE A 264 -14.10 -5.62 -7.48
C ILE A 264 -13.51 -4.87 -8.68
N LEU A 265 -14.34 -4.11 -9.41
CA LEU A 265 -13.88 -3.30 -10.53
C LEU A 265 -12.85 -2.27 -10.08
N SER A 266 -13.06 -1.59 -8.96
CA SER A 266 -12.08 -0.64 -8.39
C SER A 266 -10.76 -1.32 -8.03
N THR A 267 -10.81 -2.56 -7.52
CA THR A 267 -9.63 -3.37 -7.21
C THR A 267 -8.89 -3.78 -8.47
N LEU A 268 -9.60 -4.25 -9.50
CA LEU A 268 -9.02 -4.62 -10.80
C LEU A 268 -8.42 -3.40 -11.50
N LEU A 269 -9.15 -2.28 -11.51
CA LEU A 269 -8.67 -1.02 -12.06
C LEU A 269 -7.51 -0.48 -11.24
N SER A 270 -7.44 -0.61 -9.91
CA SER A 270 -6.22 -0.21 -9.17
C SER A 270 -4.96 -1.01 -9.57
N ARG A 271 -5.16 -2.22 -10.10
CA ARG A 271 -4.08 -3.08 -10.63
C ARG A 271 -3.75 -2.81 -12.10
N ILE A 272 -4.69 -2.24 -12.86
CA ILE A 272 -4.53 -1.89 -14.28
C ILE A 272 -4.13 -0.42 -14.43
N SER A 273 -4.81 0.45 -13.70
CA SER A 273 -4.63 1.90 -13.53
C SER A 273 -3.54 2.28 -12.53
N GLY A 274 -2.42 1.58 -12.53
CA GLY A 274 -1.10 2.24 -12.41
C GLY A 274 -0.78 3.08 -13.65
N GLY A 275 -1.82 3.71 -14.23
CA GLY A 275 -1.92 4.20 -15.59
C GLY A 275 -1.35 5.60 -15.75
N GLY A 276 -0.04 5.69 -15.59
CA GLY A 276 0.76 6.42 -16.57
C GLY A 276 1.16 5.46 -17.70
N PRO A 277 1.84 5.94 -18.75
CA PRO A 277 2.36 5.06 -19.79
C PRO A 277 3.34 4.04 -19.16
N GLY A 278 2.97 2.76 -19.15
CA GLY A 278 3.83 1.62 -18.76
C GLY A 278 3.32 0.81 -17.56
N LEU A 279 2.92 -0.44 -17.81
CA LEU A 279 2.66 -1.44 -16.75
C LEU A 279 3.93 -1.66 -15.92
N LYS A 280 3.88 -1.51 -14.59
CA LYS A 280 5.04 -1.77 -13.71
C LYS A 280 5.41 -3.26 -13.71
N ARG A 281 6.69 -3.58 -13.90
CA ARG A 281 7.22 -4.97 -14.00
C ARG A 281 8.43 -5.18 -13.09
N SER A 282 8.19 -5.29 -11.79
CA SER A 282 9.23 -5.68 -10.84
C SER A 282 9.68 -7.15 -11.04
N PRO A 283 10.88 -7.54 -10.56
CA PRO A 283 11.32 -8.95 -10.60
C PRO A 283 10.30 -9.90 -9.98
N SER A 284 9.69 -9.48 -8.86
CA SER A 284 8.68 -10.27 -8.16
C SER A 284 7.35 -10.45 -8.92
N TYR A 285 7.10 -9.60 -9.92
CA TYR A 285 5.93 -9.71 -10.80
C TYR A 285 6.19 -10.68 -11.96
N ILE A 286 7.38 -10.64 -12.55
CA ILE A 286 7.75 -11.54 -13.66
C ILE A 286 7.96 -12.98 -13.20
N ALA A 287 8.49 -13.17 -11.99
CA ALA A 287 8.80 -14.48 -11.41
C ALA A 287 8.03 -14.72 -10.08
N PRO A 288 6.69 -14.88 -10.11
CA PRO A 288 5.85 -14.93 -8.91
C PRO A 288 6.12 -16.16 -8.03
N ASP A 289 6.48 -17.30 -8.63
CA ASP A 289 6.79 -18.53 -7.90
C ASP A 289 8.09 -18.40 -7.10
N LEU A 290 9.13 -17.82 -7.69
CA LEU A 290 10.39 -17.53 -7.02
C LEU A 290 10.19 -16.47 -5.94
N ALA A 291 9.42 -15.41 -6.22
CA ALA A 291 9.07 -14.41 -5.21
C ALA A 291 8.31 -15.02 -4.01
N SER A 292 7.41 -15.98 -4.27
CA SER A 292 6.72 -16.73 -3.22
C SER A 292 7.67 -17.62 -2.41
N ALA A 293 8.63 -18.26 -3.06
CA ALA A 293 9.68 -19.03 -2.38
C ALA A 293 10.57 -18.15 -1.48
N ILE A 294 10.98 -16.97 -1.97
CA ILE A 294 11.73 -15.99 -1.18
C ILE A 294 10.90 -15.55 0.04
N ARG A 295 9.62 -15.23 -0.12
CA ARG A 295 8.74 -14.87 1.01
C ARG A 295 8.62 -15.98 2.06
N ARG A 296 8.55 -17.24 1.64
CA ARG A 296 8.57 -18.39 2.57
C ARG A 296 9.91 -18.52 3.29
N HIS A 297 11.02 -18.28 2.60
CA HIS A 297 12.35 -18.24 3.20
C HIS A 297 12.47 -17.12 4.24
N ILE A 298 12.02 -15.91 3.93
CA ILE A 298 12.01 -14.80 4.90
C ILE A 298 11.24 -15.19 6.17
N ALA A 299 10.06 -15.79 6.02
CA ALA A 299 9.27 -16.27 7.16
C ALA A 299 10.00 -17.35 7.97
N SER A 300 10.73 -18.25 7.30
CA SER A 300 11.52 -19.28 7.96
C SER A 300 12.78 -18.75 8.66
N CYS A 301 13.23 -17.52 8.37
CA CYS A 301 14.35 -16.85 9.02
C CYS A 301 13.95 -16.02 10.25
N ILE A 302 12.66 -15.81 10.49
CA ILE A 302 12.20 -15.09 11.69
C ILE A 302 12.38 -15.98 12.92
N ARG A 303 13.06 -15.42 13.91
CA ARG A 303 13.33 -16.01 15.22
C ARG A 303 12.75 -15.12 16.31
N TYR A 304 12.77 -15.63 17.53
CA TYR A 304 12.30 -14.92 18.70
C TYR A 304 13.38 -14.94 19.78
N LYS A 305 13.79 -13.77 20.26
CA LYS A 305 14.71 -13.64 21.39
C LYS A 305 13.93 -13.79 22.69
N LYS A 306 14.44 -14.62 23.60
CA LYS A 306 13.96 -14.70 24.99
C LYS A 306 14.84 -13.81 25.88
N GLY A 307 14.30 -13.38 27.03
CA GLY A 307 15.05 -12.64 28.04
C GLY A 307 14.62 -11.17 28.16
N SER A 308 15.57 -10.29 28.48
CA SER A 308 15.33 -8.87 28.81
C SER A 308 14.74 -8.05 27.65
N PHE A 309 14.97 -8.47 26.40
CA PHE A 309 14.40 -7.84 25.20
C PHE A 309 13.72 -8.89 24.31
N PRO A 310 12.44 -9.21 24.58
CA PRO A 310 11.68 -10.20 23.84
C PRO A 310 11.21 -9.67 22.47
N CYS A 311 12.03 -9.84 21.44
CA CYS A 311 11.81 -9.26 20.11
C CYS A 311 11.89 -10.33 19.01
N ARG A 312 11.06 -10.21 17.97
CA ARG A 312 11.23 -10.99 16.75
C ARG A 312 12.41 -10.44 15.97
N TYR A 313 13.19 -11.32 15.36
CA TYR A 313 14.35 -10.90 14.57
C TYR A 313 14.64 -11.83 13.41
N ILE A 314 15.25 -11.30 12.36
CA ILE A 314 15.74 -12.07 11.23
C ILE A 314 17.19 -12.50 11.51
N ASN A 315 17.47 -13.80 11.35
CA ASN A 315 18.79 -14.38 11.60
C ASN A 315 19.77 -14.28 10.43
N GLU A 316 19.30 -13.96 9.22
CA GLU A 316 20.08 -13.86 7.99
C GLU A 316 20.03 -12.44 7.40
N PHE A 317 21.17 -11.98 6.89
CA PHE A 317 21.29 -10.66 6.26
C PHE A 317 21.42 -10.80 4.75
N CYS A 318 20.59 -10.06 4.02
CA CYS A 318 20.63 -9.98 2.56
C CYS A 318 20.51 -8.52 2.14
N THR A 319 21.14 -8.17 1.02
CA THR A 319 21.02 -6.86 0.36
C THR A 319 20.66 -7.10 -1.09
N PHE A 320 19.61 -6.44 -1.56
CA PHE A 320 19.25 -6.42 -2.96
C PHE A 320 19.95 -5.26 -3.67
N TYR A 321 20.43 -5.54 -4.87
CA TYR A 321 21.07 -4.57 -5.76
C TYR A 321 20.74 -4.97 -7.21
N LEU A 322 20.70 -3.99 -8.11
CA LEU A 322 20.33 -4.21 -9.50
C LEU A 322 21.49 -4.85 -10.28
N PRO A 323 21.22 -5.80 -11.19
CA PRO A 323 22.26 -6.45 -12.00
C PRO A 323 23.00 -5.49 -12.94
N ALA A 324 24.33 -5.64 -13.05
CA ALA A 324 25.16 -4.89 -14.00
C ALA A 324 24.77 -5.18 -15.46
N GLU A 325 24.24 -6.38 -15.72
CA GLU A 325 23.77 -6.84 -17.03
C GLU A 325 22.64 -5.96 -17.62
N ILE A 326 22.06 -5.05 -16.82
CA ILE A 326 21.16 -4.00 -17.33
C ILE A 326 21.90 -3.08 -18.31
N GLU A 327 23.17 -2.76 -18.05
CA GLU A 327 23.98 -1.87 -18.90
C GLU A 327 24.29 -2.50 -20.27
N GLU A 328 24.24 -3.83 -20.38
CA GLU A 328 24.43 -4.57 -21.63
C GLU A 328 23.19 -4.54 -22.55
N LEU A 329 22.02 -4.17 -22.03
CA LEU A 329 20.79 -4.10 -22.82
C LEU A 329 20.83 -2.92 -23.80
N PRO A 330 20.12 -2.97 -24.95
CA PRO A 330 20.01 -1.80 -25.83
C PRO A 330 19.35 -0.61 -25.10
N ALA A 331 19.80 0.62 -25.37
CA ALA A 331 19.32 1.83 -24.70
C ALA A 331 17.77 1.98 -24.64
N PRO A 332 16.99 1.71 -25.71
CA PRO A 332 15.54 1.77 -25.63
C PRO A 332 14.93 0.77 -24.63
N ILE A 333 15.55 -0.40 -24.50
CA ILE A 333 15.12 -1.46 -23.57
C ILE A 333 15.52 -1.12 -22.14
N GLN A 334 16.69 -0.49 -21.93
CA GLN A 334 17.07 0.03 -20.62
C GLN A 334 16.07 1.08 -20.14
N GLU A 335 15.69 2.03 -21.00
CA GLU A 335 14.73 3.08 -20.66
C GLU A 335 13.37 2.49 -20.30
N GLN A 336 12.90 1.51 -21.08
CA GLN A 336 11.67 0.77 -20.79
C GLN A 336 11.78 0.00 -19.47
N LEU A 337 12.86 -0.72 -19.23
CA LEU A 337 13.08 -1.44 -17.97
C LEU A 337 13.01 -0.49 -16.78
N PHE A 338 13.70 0.66 -16.84
CA PHE A 338 13.66 1.65 -15.77
C PHE A 338 12.29 2.33 -15.62
N SER A 339 11.50 2.52 -16.71
CA SER A 339 10.14 3.04 -16.60
C SER A 339 9.18 2.05 -15.92
N GLU A 340 9.37 0.75 -16.16
CA GLU A 340 8.57 -0.31 -15.58
C GLU A 340 9.00 -0.71 -14.16
N LEU A 341 10.26 -0.47 -13.78
CA LEU A 341 10.81 -0.83 -12.46
C LEU A 341 10.76 0.32 -11.43
N LEU A 342 11.14 1.53 -11.84
CA LEU A 342 11.44 2.61 -10.90
C LEU A 342 10.22 3.47 -10.57
N ASP A 343 10.25 4.05 -9.37
CA ASP A 343 9.40 5.18 -9.02
C ASP A 343 10.06 6.47 -9.52
N ARG A 344 9.73 6.86 -10.75
CA ARG A 344 10.31 8.05 -11.39
C ARG A 344 9.95 9.34 -10.67
N GLU A 345 8.78 9.42 -10.07
CA GLU A 345 8.37 10.62 -9.34
C GLU A 345 9.14 10.75 -8.02
N ALA A 346 9.32 9.66 -7.27
CA ALA A 346 10.16 9.66 -6.09
C ALA A 346 11.62 9.97 -6.44
N GLN A 347 12.16 9.35 -7.50
CA GLN A 347 13.52 9.61 -7.97
C GLN A 347 13.71 11.11 -8.30
N GLN A 348 12.82 11.69 -9.11
CA GLN A 348 12.86 13.10 -9.49
C GLN A 348 12.76 14.02 -8.27
N THR A 349 11.87 13.71 -7.32
CA THR A 349 11.69 14.52 -6.11
C THR A 349 12.93 14.53 -5.23
N LEU A 350 13.65 13.40 -5.14
CA LEU A 350 14.84 13.28 -4.30
C LEU A 350 16.11 13.82 -4.97
N GLU A 351 16.14 13.86 -6.30
CA GLU A 351 17.24 14.44 -7.08
C GLU A 351 17.00 15.92 -7.46
N ALA A 352 15.80 16.45 -7.21
CA ALA A 352 15.48 17.86 -7.41
C ALA A 352 16.29 18.75 -6.46
N ASP A 353 16.51 20.01 -6.85
CA ASP A 353 17.27 20.98 -6.08
C ASP A 353 16.50 21.44 -4.80
N PRO A 354 17.10 21.36 -3.59
CA PRO A 354 18.41 20.77 -3.27
C PRO A 354 18.38 19.23 -3.24
N PRO A 355 19.36 18.55 -3.86
CA PRO A 355 19.33 17.10 -4.01
C PRO A 355 19.58 16.38 -2.68
N LEU A 356 18.70 15.43 -2.36
CA LEU A 356 18.75 14.60 -1.14
C LEU A 356 19.50 13.29 -1.36
N ILE A 357 19.50 12.78 -2.59
CA ILE A 357 20.27 11.60 -3.02
C ILE A 357 21.10 11.96 -4.25
N ASN A 358 22.10 11.13 -4.55
CA ASN A 358 22.88 11.20 -5.78
C ASN A 358 23.55 12.57 -6.08
N TRP A 359 23.72 13.42 -5.06
CA TRP A 359 24.33 14.75 -5.18
C TRP A 359 25.86 14.70 -5.35
N SER A 360 26.52 13.65 -4.85
CA SER A 360 27.97 13.49 -4.95
C SER A 360 28.35 12.74 -6.23
N LEU A 361 29.06 13.41 -7.14
CA LEU A 361 29.66 12.79 -8.33
C LEU A 361 30.72 11.73 -7.97
N GLU A 362 31.41 11.90 -6.84
CA GLU A 362 32.34 10.88 -6.34
C GLU A 362 31.60 9.58 -6.03
N LEU A 363 30.55 9.66 -5.23
CA LEU A 363 29.80 8.46 -4.82
C LEU A 363 29.09 7.83 -6.02
N THR A 364 28.41 8.63 -6.83
CA THR A 364 27.56 8.13 -7.92
C THR A 364 28.35 7.59 -9.11
N VAL A 365 29.32 8.37 -9.63
CA VAL A 365 30.00 8.06 -10.90
C VAL A 365 31.33 7.34 -10.68
N ARG A 366 32.14 7.78 -9.71
CA ARG A 366 33.47 7.20 -9.47
C ARG A 366 33.39 5.90 -8.68
N LEU A 367 32.56 5.86 -7.65
CA LEU A 367 32.37 4.69 -6.78
C LEU A 367 31.15 3.83 -7.16
N GLY A 368 30.45 4.16 -8.26
CA GLY A 368 29.32 3.37 -8.78
C GLY A 368 28.13 3.24 -7.81
N SER A 369 28.01 4.12 -6.82
CA SER A 369 27.03 4.03 -5.74
C SER A 369 25.75 4.85 -6.01
N ARG A 370 25.37 4.98 -7.30
CA ARG A 370 24.11 5.65 -7.66
C ARG A 370 22.92 4.85 -7.15
N LEU A 371 22.00 5.53 -6.48
CA LEU A 371 20.80 4.92 -5.89
C LEU A 371 19.59 5.07 -6.80
N TYR A 372 18.82 4.00 -6.92
CA TYR A 372 17.60 3.92 -7.71
C TYR A 372 16.39 3.61 -6.81
N ALA A 373 15.33 4.42 -6.91
CA ALA A 373 14.08 4.26 -6.18
C ALA A 373 13.20 3.21 -6.86
N LEU A 374 13.06 2.05 -6.22
CA LEU A 374 12.20 0.97 -6.71
C LEU A 374 10.73 1.31 -6.46
N TRP A 375 9.88 1.08 -7.46
CA TRP A 375 8.45 1.20 -7.30
C TRP A 375 7.88 0.09 -6.41
N ASN A 376 6.89 0.42 -5.58
CA ASN A 376 6.07 -0.55 -4.87
C ASN A 376 4.60 -0.11 -4.78
N ARG A 377 3.74 -0.94 -4.19
CA ARG A 377 2.30 -0.67 -4.12
C ARG A 377 2.01 0.51 -3.17
N SER A 378 1.11 1.40 -3.58
CA SER A 378 0.67 2.57 -2.81
C SER A 378 -0.57 2.30 -1.94
N ALA A 379 -1.03 1.05 -1.83
CA ALA A 379 -2.23 0.65 -1.10
C ALA A 379 -2.02 0.46 0.43
N GLY A 380 -1.08 1.18 1.02
CA GLY A 380 -0.60 0.95 2.39
C GLY A 380 0.50 -0.11 2.48
N ASP A 381 1.13 -0.23 3.65
CA ASP A 381 2.27 -1.14 3.93
C ASP A 381 3.54 -0.90 3.08
N CYS A 382 3.71 0.31 2.53
CA CYS A 382 4.89 0.67 1.74
C CYS A 382 6.22 0.54 2.51
N LEU A 383 6.23 0.75 3.84
CA LEU A 383 7.45 0.62 4.65
C LEU A 383 7.96 -0.84 4.74
N PRO A 384 7.16 -1.83 5.18
CA PRO A 384 7.55 -3.24 5.09
C PRO A 384 7.90 -3.69 3.68
N ASP A 385 7.14 -3.24 2.67
CA ASP A 385 7.43 -3.56 1.26
C ASP A 385 8.80 -3.02 0.82
N ALA A 386 9.10 -1.76 1.10
CA ALA A 386 10.36 -1.13 0.73
C ALA A 386 11.56 -1.77 1.44
N LEU A 387 11.42 -2.15 2.71
CA LEU A 387 12.47 -2.88 3.44
C LEU A 387 12.69 -4.29 2.91
N CYS A 388 11.61 -5.03 2.61
CA CYS A 388 11.71 -6.33 1.97
C CYS A 388 12.31 -6.25 0.56
N GLN A 389 12.02 -5.18 -0.19
CA GLN A 389 12.64 -4.92 -1.49
C GLN A 389 14.14 -4.63 -1.34
N ALA A 390 14.52 -3.72 -0.44
CA ALA A 390 15.92 -3.36 -0.20
C ALA A 390 16.77 -4.54 0.29
N ALA A 391 16.17 -5.48 1.03
CA ALA A 391 16.87 -6.66 1.53
C ALA A 391 16.83 -7.84 0.56
N TYR A 392 15.67 -8.14 -0.02
CA TYR A 392 15.40 -9.42 -0.72
C TYR A 392 14.90 -9.27 -2.15
N GLY A 393 14.52 -8.07 -2.60
CA GLY A 393 13.99 -7.83 -3.95
C GLY A 393 12.50 -8.17 -4.11
N VAL A 394 11.77 -8.41 -3.02
CA VAL A 394 10.34 -8.75 -3.03
C VAL A 394 9.56 -7.86 -2.08
N SER A 395 8.27 -7.66 -2.32
CA SER A 395 7.36 -6.99 -1.37
C SER A 395 6.89 -7.92 -0.24
N ASP A 396 6.52 -7.34 0.92
CA ASP A 396 5.97 -8.03 2.09
C ASP A 396 4.48 -8.38 1.89
N ARG A 397 4.20 -9.14 0.82
CA ARG A 397 2.83 -9.48 0.43
C ARG A 397 2.09 -10.34 1.45
N HIS A 398 2.82 -11.13 2.24
CA HIS A 398 2.25 -12.02 3.26
C HIS A 398 2.21 -11.37 4.65
N ASN A 399 2.54 -10.07 4.77
CA ASN A 399 2.61 -9.34 6.04
C ASN A 399 3.52 -10.02 7.08
N THR A 400 4.57 -10.70 6.61
CA THR A 400 5.51 -11.44 7.44
C THR A 400 6.32 -10.46 8.29
N LEU A 401 6.86 -9.41 7.67
CA LEU A 401 7.63 -8.39 8.36
C LEU A 401 6.70 -7.46 9.17
N ARG A 402 5.50 -7.16 8.64
CA ARG A 402 4.44 -6.44 9.36
C ARG A 402 4.01 -7.13 10.65
N ALA A 403 3.80 -8.45 10.62
CA ALA A 403 3.46 -9.23 11.81
C ALA A 403 4.60 -9.24 12.83
N ALA A 404 5.84 -9.45 12.39
CA ALA A 404 7.01 -9.42 13.28
C ALA A 404 7.20 -8.06 13.97
N LEU A 405 6.90 -6.96 13.28
CA LEU A 405 6.86 -5.62 13.86
C LEU A 405 5.82 -5.51 14.98
N ALA A 406 4.56 -5.89 14.70
CA ALA A 406 3.47 -5.79 15.67
C ALA A 406 3.73 -6.66 16.92
N GLU A 407 4.20 -7.90 16.72
CA GLU A 407 4.57 -8.80 17.82
C GLU A 407 5.74 -8.26 18.65
N SER A 408 6.74 -7.65 18.01
CA SER A 408 7.90 -7.09 18.72
C SER A 408 7.53 -5.86 19.54
N LEU A 409 6.70 -4.97 19.00
CA LEU A 409 6.19 -3.81 19.75
C LEU A 409 5.29 -4.23 20.91
N GLY A 410 4.49 -5.29 20.74
CA GLY A 410 3.69 -5.86 21.81
C GLY A 410 4.52 -6.51 22.92
N ALA A 411 5.45 -7.40 22.55
CA ALA A 411 6.24 -8.18 23.50
C ALA A 411 7.34 -7.36 24.20
N ALA A 412 8.10 -6.55 23.45
CA ALA A 412 9.16 -5.69 23.98
C ALA A 412 8.69 -4.24 24.22
N GLY A 413 7.37 -4.03 24.39
CA GLY A 413 6.77 -2.71 24.47
C GLY A 413 7.38 -1.79 25.52
N ARG A 414 7.82 -2.33 26.67
CA ARG A 414 8.49 -1.53 27.72
C ARG A 414 9.78 -0.87 27.22
N ALA A 415 10.63 -1.62 26.51
CA ALA A 415 11.92 -1.12 26.05
C ALA A 415 11.76 -0.10 24.93
N PHE A 416 10.86 -0.38 23.98
CA PHE A 416 10.52 0.56 22.91
C PHE A 416 9.82 1.82 23.45
N TYR A 417 8.87 1.69 24.38
CA TYR A 417 8.19 2.83 25.00
C TYR A 417 9.18 3.74 25.71
N ALA A 418 10.13 3.19 26.48
CA ALA A 418 11.12 4.01 27.19
C ALA A 418 11.95 4.87 26.23
N ARG A 419 12.45 4.28 25.13
CA ARG A 419 13.19 5.01 24.08
C ARG A 419 12.32 6.03 23.37
N TRP A 420 11.11 5.63 22.95
CA TRP A 420 10.16 6.48 22.25
C TRP A 420 9.71 7.67 23.11
N ALA A 421 9.29 7.44 24.35
CA ALA A 421 8.80 8.48 25.24
C ALA A 421 9.89 9.50 25.61
N ALA A 422 11.14 9.05 25.78
CA ALA A 422 12.28 9.95 25.98
C ALA A 422 12.51 10.84 24.75
N TRP A 423 12.46 10.26 23.55
CA TRP A 423 12.57 10.99 22.29
C TRP A 423 11.45 12.02 22.11
N GLU A 424 10.19 11.62 22.28
CA GLU A 424 9.04 12.53 22.15
C GLU A 424 9.12 13.70 23.12
N ARG A 425 9.53 13.45 24.38
CA ARG A 425 9.75 14.52 25.36
C ARG A 425 10.85 15.47 24.94
N ALA A 426 11.98 14.95 24.44
CA ALA A 426 13.08 15.78 23.97
C ALA A 426 12.66 16.65 22.76
N GLN A 427 11.87 16.10 21.83
CA GLN A 427 11.34 16.87 20.69
C GLN A 427 10.30 17.90 21.14
N ALA A 428 9.39 17.54 22.05
CA ALA A 428 8.38 18.45 22.60
C ALA A 428 9.00 19.61 23.38
N ALA A 429 10.06 19.35 24.16
CA ALA A 429 10.76 20.36 24.93
C ALA A 429 11.36 21.45 24.05
N ARG A 430 11.82 21.11 22.83
CA ARG A 430 12.28 22.09 21.82
C ARG A 430 11.18 23.03 21.32
N LEU A 431 9.92 22.64 21.51
CA LEU A 431 8.73 23.43 21.20
C LEU A 431 8.11 24.04 22.46
N HIS A 432 8.84 24.07 23.58
CA HIS A 432 8.36 24.52 24.89
C HIS A 432 7.08 23.80 25.36
N TYR A 433 6.95 22.53 24.98
CA TYR A 433 5.85 21.65 25.35
C TYR A 433 6.35 20.47 26.18
N ALA A 434 5.58 20.07 27.19
CA ALA A 434 5.88 18.93 28.04
C ALA A 434 4.68 17.98 28.07
N PRO A 435 4.68 16.89 27.29
CA PRO A 435 3.56 15.96 27.26
C PRO A 435 3.49 15.19 28.58
N ASP A 436 2.26 15.02 29.10
CA ASP A 436 2.03 14.20 30.28
C ASP A 436 2.09 12.69 29.94
N GLU A 437 2.18 11.86 30.97
CA GLU A 437 2.22 10.39 30.79
C GLU A 437 0.92 9.82 30.19
N ALA A 438 -0.23 10.45 30.41
CA ALA A 438 -1.50 9.96 29.86
C ALA A 438 -1.57 10.15 28.34
N GLN A 439 -1.12 11.31 27.85
CA GLN A 439 -0.99 11.63 26.43
C GLN A 439 0.00 10.68 25.74
N LEU A 440 1.17 10.45 26.35
CA LEU A 440 2.17 9.52 25.81
C LEU A 440 1.62 8.09 25.76
N ARG A 441 0.89 7.64 26.78
CA ARG A 441 0.26 6.31 26.75
C ARG A 441 -0.85 6.20 25.69
N ALA A 442 -1.64 7.26 25.50
CA ALA A 442 -2.67 7.30 24.47
C ALA A 442 -2.07 7.22 23.06
N GLU A 443 -1.00 7.98 22.78
CA GLU A 443 -0.32 7.91 21.49
C GLU A 443 0.41 6.59 21.29
N TRP A 444 1.05 6.06 22.34
CA TRP A 444 1.63 4.71 22.31
C TRP A 444 0.61 3.64 21.92
N ALA A 445 -0.59 3.69 22.50
CA ALA A 445 -1.68 2.76 22.15
C ALA A 445 -2.10 2.89 20.68
N ARG A 446 -2.15 4.13 20.14
CA ARG A 446 -2.40 4.38 18.71
C ARG A 446 -1.32 3.79 17.82
N LEU A 447 -0.04 3.93 18.19
CA LEU A 447 1.09 3.35 17.46
C LEU A 447 1.03 1.82 17.44
N LEU A 448 0.75 1.18 18.58
CA LEU A 448 0.55 -0.27 18.65
C LEU A 448 -0.61 -0.74 17.76
N ALA A 449 -1.75 -0.04 17.80
CA ALA A 449 -2.91 -0.35 16.99
C ALA A 449 -2.64 -0.18 15.49
N ALA A 450 -1.84 0.84 15.11
CA ALA A 450 -1.39 1.04 13.74
C ALA A 450 -0.57 -0.18 13.30
N ALA A 451 0.49 -0.56 14.03
CA ALA A 451 1.34 -1.70 13.70
C ALA A 451 0.55 -2.99 13.47
N ALA A 452 -0.45 -3.28 14.31
CA ALA A 452 -1.26 -4.49 14.22
C ALA A 452 -2.26 -4.51 13.05
N ARG A 453 -2.58 -3.35 12.45
CA ARG A 453 -3.58 -3.23 11.37
C ARG A 453 -2.89 -3.12 10.01
N PRO A 454 -2.98 -4.14 9.14
CA PRO A 454 -2.47 -4.05 7.76
C PRO A 454 -3.05 -2.83 7.02
N GLY A 455 -2.24 -2.21 6.17
CA GLY A 455 -2.60 -1.01 5.42
C GLY A 455 -2.61 0.29 6.23
N ALA A 456 -2.50 0.25 7.56
CA ALA A 456 -2.43 1.46 8.38
C ALA A 456 -1.07 2.16 8.21
N ALA A 457 -1.12 3.50 8.13
CA ALA A 457 0.06 4.35 8.04
C ALA A 457 0.98 4.14 9.24
N LEU A 458 2.28 4.01 8.97
CA LEU A 458 3.30 3.77 9.97
C LEU A 458 4.08 5.06 10.28
N HIS A 459 4.39 5.25 11.55
CA HIS A 459 5.23 6.32 12.10
C HIS A 459 6.73 5.94 12.22
N GLN A 460 7.60 6.90 12.56
CA GLN A 460 9.06 6.74 12.77
C GLN A 460 9.43 5.61 13.74
N LEU A 461 8.64 5.41 14.80
CA LEU A 461 8.81 4.32 15.75
C LEU A 461 8.81 2.95 15.05
N HIS A 462 8.00 2.78 14.00
CA HIS A 462 7.92 1.51 13.29
C HIS A 462 9.15 1.27 12.43
N VAL A 463 9.77 2.33 11.89
CA VAL A 463 11.07 2.23 11.21
C VAL A 463 12.13 1.77 12.22
N PHE A 464 12.15 2.38 13.42
CA PHE A 464 13.04 1.99 14.51
C PHE A 464 12.83 0.53 14.93
N ALA A 465 11.59 0.12 15.17
CA ALA A 465 11.27 -1.26 15.54
C ALA A 465 11.61 -2.26 14.41
N LEU A 466 11.39 -1.90 13.15
CA LEU A 466 11.81 -2.73 12.01
C LEU A 466 13.33 -2.84 11.89
N ALA A 467 14.10 -1.79 12.21
CA ALA A 467 15.55 -1.89 12.29
C ALA A 467 16.00 -2.95 13.33
N HIS A 468 15.25 -3.09 14.44
CA HIS A 468 15.48 -4.14 15.44
C HIS A 468 15.07 -5.53 14.95
N VAL A 469 13.94 -5.65 14.23
CA VAL A 469 13.52 -6.91 13.62
C VAL A 469 14.54 -7.38 12.58
N LEU A 470 15.07 -6.45 11.78
CA LEU A 470 16.10 -6.75 10.79
C LEU A 470 17.49 -6.91 11.39
N ARG A 471 17.69 -6.52 12.67
CA ARG A 471 19.00 -6.37 13.34
C ARG A 471 20.00 -5.62 12.46
N ARG A 472 19.52 -4.55 11.84
CA ARG A 472 20.23 -3.83 10.78
C ARG A 472 19.80 -2.36 10.77
N PRO A 473 20.74 -1.40 10.70
CA PRO A 473 20.42 0.00 10.55
C PRO A 473 19.57 0.28 9.31
N VAL A 474 18.63 1.20 9.43
CA VAL A 474 17.83 1.70 8.31
C VAL A 474 18.16 3.18 8.13
N LEU A 475 18.55 3.55 6.91
CA LEU A 475 18.85 4.91 6.50
C LEU A 475 17.71 5.39 5.59
N VAL A 476 17.09 6.51 5.96
CA VAL A 476 15.99 7.10 5.20
C VAL A 476 16.43 8.44 4.65
N TYR A 477 16.45 8.57 3.33
CA TYR A 477 16.50 9.86 2.65
C TYR A 477 15.07 10.29 2.30
N GLY A 478 14.76 11.57 2.41
CA GLY A 478 13.40 12.01 2.13
C GLY A 478 13.18 13.47 2.43
N VAL A 479 12.04 13.97 1.96
CA VAL A 479 11.63 15.36 2.17
C VAL A 479 11.19 15.56 3.62
N ASP A 480 11.60 16.69 4.21
CA ASP A 480 11.23 17.06 5.57
C ASP A 480 9.79 17.60 5.67
N VAL A 481 9.17 17.93 4.53
CA VAL A 481 7.79 18.43 4.43
C VAL A 481 7.02 17.63 3.39
N VAL A 482 5.82 17.17 3.76
CA VAL A 482 4.89 16.53 2.82
C VAL A 482 4.00 17.61 2.23
N ASN A 483 4.01 17.74 0.91
CA ASN A 483 3.14 18.68 0.21
C ASN A 483 1.89 17.97 -0.34
N SER A 484 0.79 18.71 -0.43
CA SER A 484 -0.42 18.29 -1.12
C SER A 484 -0.18 18.24 -2.63
N PHE A 485 -1.12 17.66 -3.38
CA PHE A 485 -1.07 17.66 -4.84
C PHE A 485 -1.08 19.07 -5.45
N ARG A 486 -1.49 20.09 -4.67
CA ARG A 486 -1.46 21.50 -5.06
C ARG A 486 -0.17 22.22 -4.66
N GLY A 487 0.76 21.52 -4.01
CA GLY A 487 2.02 22.08 -3.52
C GLY A 487 1.96 22.70 -2.12
N GLU A 488 0.83 22.61 -1.42
CA GLU A 488 0.68 23.18 -0.07
C GLU A 488 1.29 22.25 0.98
N ALA A 489 2.05 22.78 1.94
CA ALA A 489 2.63 22.00 3.02
C ALA A 489 1.53 21.40 3.93
N LEU A 490 1.36 20.07 3.88
CA LEU A 490 0.44 19.32 4.74
C LEU A 490 1.01 19.08 6.14
N GLY A 491 2.33 19.06 6.26
CA GLY A 491 3.02 18.89 7.54
C GLY A 491 4.44 18.39 7.39
N PHE A 492 5.17 18.35 8.51
CA PHE A 492 6.54 17.89 8.54
C PHE A 492 6.62 16.36 8.52
N ALA A 493 7.39 15.82 7.58
CA ALA A 493 7.80 14.42 7.55
C ALA A 493 9.18 14.28 8.18
N ARG A 494 9.23 13.94 9.47
CA ARG A 494 10.50 13.77 10.19
C ARG A 494 11.05 12.34 10.03
N PHE A 495 10.91 11.75 8.85
CA PHE A 495 11.38 10.38 8.58
C PHE A 495 12.85 10.32 8.19
N ARG A 496 13.37 11.39 7.57
CA ARG A 496 14.77 11.50 7.15
C ARG A 496 15.71 11.23 8.33
N GLY A 497 16.73 10.39 8.13
CA GLY A 497 17.73 10.09 9.15
C GLY A 497 18.08 8.61 9.30
N LEU A 498 18.85 8.32 10.35
CA LEU A 498 19.30 6.98 10.72
C LEU A 498 18.43 6.39 11.83
N TYR A 499 18.08 5.11 11.67
CA TYR A 499 17.40 4.29 12.65
C TYR A 499 18.30 3.11 13.01
N LEU A 500 18.88 3.18 14.21
CA LEU A 500 19.83 2.18 14.70
C LEU A 500 19.12 1.15 15.59
N PRO A 501 19.50 -0.14 15.55
CA PRO A 501 18.92 -1.18 16.41
C PRO A 501 19.45 -1.12 17.87
N LEU A 502 19.34 0.05 18.53
CA LEU A 502 19.97 0.41 19.81
C LEU A 502 19.63 -0.48 21.02
N LEU A 503 18.60 -1.32 20.93
CA LEU A 503 18.22 -2.28 21.99
C LEU A 503 18.90 -3.65 21.83
N TRP A 504 19.76 -3.79 20.81
CA TRP A 504 20.64 -4.93 20.60
C TRP A 504 22.06 -4.63 21.06
N GLU A 505 22.88 -5.66 21.14
CA GLU A 505 24.33 -5.47 21.18
C GLU A 505 24.85 -5.22 19.76
N PRO A 506 25.77 -4.27 19.54
CA PRO A 506 26.24 -3.91 18.21
C PRO A 506 26.82 -5.09 17.41
N GLU A 507 27.42 -6.07 18.07
CA GLU A 507 28.03 -7.27 17.46
C GLU A 507 26.98 -8.24 16.92
N GLN A 508 25.73 -8.14 17.38
CA GLN A 508 24.61 -8.99 16.95
C GLN A 508 23.89 -8.43 15.71
N CYS A 509 24.34 -7.28 15.20
CA CYS A 509 23.70 -6.54 14.13
C CYS A 509 24.59 -6.40 12.90
N CYS A 510 23.96 -6.39 11.72
CA CYS A 510 24.61 -6.06 10.48
C CYS A 510 24.99 -4.57 10.48
N LYS A 511 26.24 -4.25 10.11
CA LYS A 511 26.76 -2.86 10.06
C LYS A 511 26.52 -2.15 8.72
N ALA A 512 26.03 -2.87 7.71
CA ALA A 512 25.66 -2.30 6.42
C ALA A 512 24.19 -1.85 6.51
N PRO A 513 23.82 -0.58 6.30
CA PRO A 513 22.43 -0.16 6.41
C PRO A 513 21.57 -0.66 5.23
N LEU A 514 20.25 -0.70 5.41
CA LEU A 514 19.29 -0.67 4.30
C LEU A 514 18.89 0.77 4.01
N CYS A 515 18.65 1.09 2.75
CA CYS A 515 18.39 2.45 2.31
C CYS A 515 16.96 2.60 1.78
N LEU A 516 16.25 3.60 2.25
CA LEU A 516 14.88 3.93 1.86
C LEU A 516 14.76 5.39 1.43
N ALA A 517 13.83 5.63 0.52
CA ALA A 517 13.30 6.93 0.19
C ALA A 517 11.99 7.17 0.94
N TYR A 518 11.72 8.42 1.32
CA TYR A 518 10.41 8.86 1.77
C TYR A 518 9.97 10.12 1.02
N THR A 519 8.89 10.00 0.24
CA THR A 519 8.30 11.10 -0.53
C THR A 519 6.77 11.02 -0.47
N ARG A 520 6.09 12.17 -0.33
CA ARG A 520 4.62 12.28 -0.39
C ARG A 520 3.83 11.25 0.45
N GLY A 521 4.32 10.86 1.63
CA GLY A 521 3.65 9.87 2.48
C GLY A 521 3.92 8.41 2.10
N HIS A 522 4.92 8.15 1.27
CA HIS A 522 5.22 6.83 0.71
C HIS A 522 6.71 6.48 0.83
N PHE A 523 6.99 5.19 1.07
CA PHE A 523 8.34 4.65 1.19
C PHE A 523 8.71 3.85 -0.05
N SER A 524 9.90 4.10 -0.59
CA SER A 524 10.46 3.35 -1.73
C SER A 524 11.84 2.80 -1.36
N ALA A 525 12.19 1.62 -1.88
CA ALA A 525 13.51 1.04 -1.64
C ALA A 525 14.55 1.80 -2.47
N LEU A 526 15.68 2.19 -1.87
CA LEU A 526 16.80 2.78 -2.61
C LEU A 526 17.90 1.74 -2.72
N VAL A 527 18.22 1.34 -3.95
CA VAL A 527 19.17 0.24 -4.21
C VAL A 527 20.24 0.70 -5.20
N PRO A 528 21.49 0.24 -5.02
CA PRO A 528 22.55 0.50 -5.99
C PRO A 528 22.41 -0.44 -7.19
N LEU A 529 23.07 -0.07 -8.29
CA LEU A 529 23.45 -1.00 -9.35
C LEU A 529 24.73 -1.75 -8.91
N ASP A 530 24.88 -2.98 -9.36
CA ASP A 530 26.11 -3.76 -9.22
C ASP A 530 27.28 -2.99 -9.85
N PRO A 531 28.33 -2.64 -9.09
CA PRO A 531 29.51 -1.98 -9.66
C PRO A 531 30.24 -2.96 -10.57
N ASP A 532 30.19 -2.69 -11.87
CA ASP A 532 30.66 -3.55 -12.95
C ASP A 532 32.07 -4.16 -12.73
N ILE A 533 32.22 -5.44 -13.08
CA ILE A 533 33.46 -6.25 -12.94
C ILE A 533 34.61 -5.65 -13.78
N CYS A 534 34.27 -4.90 -14.84
CA CYS A 534 35.24 -4.32 -15.78
C CYS A 534 36.03 -3.12 -15.22
N ARG A 535 35.66 -2.58 -14.05
CA ARG A 535 36.44 -1.58 -13.33
C ARG A 535 37.14 -2.26 -12.16
N GLU A 536 38.36 -2.76 -12.38
CA GLU A 536 39.26 -3.45 -11.42
C GLU A 536 39.54 -2.72 -10.07
N ARG A 537 38.80 -1.67 -9.69
CA ARG A 537 39.08 -0.83 -8.51
C ARG A 537 37.87 -0.30 -7.73
N ALA A 538 36.63 -0.60 -8.09
CA ALA A 538 35.47 -0.26 -7.24
C ALA A 538 35.04 -1.53 -6.49
N GLY A 539 35.52 -1.70 -5.25
CA GLY A 539 35.28 -2.92 -4.48
C GLY A 539 33.80 -3.24 -4.24
N ASP A 540 33.52 -4.48 -3.84
CA ASP A 540 32.21 -5.12 -3.58
C ASP A 540 31.29 -4.38 -2.56
N ALA A 541 31.10 -3.08 -2.69
CA ALA A 541 30.36 -2.25 -1.76
C ALA A 541 29.83 -0.98 -2.41
N ALA A 542 28.59 -0.63 -2.05
CA ALA A 542 28.04 0.70 -2.29
C ALA A 542 28.34 1.63 -1.11
N PHE A 543 28.46 2.93 -1.37
CA PHE A 543 28.71 3.97 -0.39
C PHE A 543 27.48 4.87 -0.24
N LEU A 544 26.92 4.90 0.96
CA LEU A 544 25.68 5.61 1.28
C LEU A 544 26.01 6.84 2.14
N PRO A 545 25.86 8.08 1.64
CA PRO A 545 26.24 9.27 2.40
C PRO A 545 25.44 9.37 3.72
N LEU A 546 26.18 9.53 4.83
CA LEU A 546 25.61 9.71 6.17
C LEU A 546 25.38 11.19 6.49
N THR A 547 25.80 12.07 5.58
CA THR A 547 25.65 13.51 5.67
C THR A 547 24.73 14.03 4.57
N ASP A 548 24.23 15.25 4.74
CA ASP A 548 23.66 16.03 3.66
C ASP A 548 24.73 16.68 2.76
N LEU A 549 24.27 17.46 1.78
CA LEU A 549 25.13 18.17 0.83
C LEU A 549 26.08 19.17 1.50
N ASP A 550 25.72 19.68 2.68
CA ASP A 550 26.52 20.62 3.47
C ASP A 550 27.53 19.91 4.38
N GLY A 551 27.58 18.57 4.34
CA GLY A 551 28.46 17.77 5.18
C GLY A 551 27.95 17.58 6.61
N LYS A 552 26.71 17.98 6.91
CA LYS A 552 26.10 17.80 8.23
C LYS A 552 25.56 16.38 8.37
N LEU A 553 25.84 15.73 9.50
CA LEU A 553 25.33 14.40 9.82
C LEU A 553 23.80 14.37 9.78
N LEU A 554 23.25 13.34 9.13
CA LEU A 554 21.81 13.11 9.09
C LEU A 554 21.27 12.81 10.49
N PRO A 555 20.03 13.23 10.83
CA PRO A 555 19.48 13.02 12.16
C PRO A 555 19.50 11.55 12.59
N VAL A 556 19.94 11.27 13.81
CA VAL A 556 19.89 9.93 14.39
C VAL A 556 18.69 9.83 15.32
N HIS A 557 17.75 8.95 14.99
CA HIS A 557 16.47 8.83 15.69
C HIS A 557 16.60 8.00 16.97
N PHE A 558 15.83 8.38 18.00
CA PHE A 558 15.65 7.66 19.26
C PHE A 558 16.92 7.52 20.13
N LEU A 559 17.88 8.44 19.96
CA LEU A 559 18.99 8.59 20.90
C LEU A 559 18.52 9.08 22.26
N THR A 560 19.19 8.63 23.31
CA THR A 560 19.11 9.19 24.67
C THR A 560 19.92 10.48 24.76
N CYS A 561 19.69 11.28 25.80
CA CYS A 561 20.43 12.52 26.03
C CYS A 561 21.96 12.31 26.06
N ASP A 562 22.43 11.20 26.63
CA ASP A 562 23.86 10.88 26.70
C ASP A 562 24.42 10.50 25.32
N GLU A 563 23.68 9.69 24.54
CA GLU A 563 24.07 9.32 23.18
C GLU A 563 24.06 10.53 22.21
N MET A 564 23.21 11.52 22.46
CA MET A 564 23.17 12.77 21.67
C MET A 564 24.41 13.64 21.85
N ALA A 565 25.19 13.46 22.92
CA ALA A 565 26.44 14.20 23.10
C ALA A 565 27.55 13.74 22.13
N ASP A 566 27.46 12.52 21.60
CA ASP A 566 28.41 11.92 20.66
C ASP A 566 27.65 11.13 19.56
N GLU A 567 26.84 11.83 18.78
CA GLU A 567 26.01 11.22 17.74
C GLU A 567 26.85 10.47 16.69
N GLU A 568 27.95 11.07 16.22
CA GLU A 568 28.83 10.43 15.23
C GLU A 568 29.51 9.18 15.79
N GLY A 569 29.99 9.21 17.04
CA GLY A 569 30.56 8.04 17.70
C GLY A 569 29.56 6.91 17.84
N VAL A 570 28.29 7.22 18.14
CA VAL A 570 27.20 6.23 18.11
C VAL A 570 27.04 5.66 16.71
N VAL A 571 26.96 6.48 15.66
CA VAL A 571 26.82 6.00 14.27
C VAL A 571 27.97 5.09 13.87
N ARG A 572 29.22 5.46 14.16
CA ARG A 572 30.42 4.66 13.88
C ARG A 572 30.44 3.32 14.59
N ARG A 573 29.82 3.21 15.77
CA ARG A 573 29.64 1.91 16.46
C ARG A 573 28.64 1.01 15.77
N TRP A 574 27.61 1.55 15.12
CA TRP A 574 26.48 0.78 14.56
C TRP A 574 26.55 0.57 13.06
N VAL A 575 27.31 1.39 12.35
CA VAL A 575 27.41 1.40 10.89
C VAL A 575 28.88 1.29 10.49
N SER A 576 29.17 0.56 9.43
CA SER A 576 30.51 0.51 8.83
C SER A 576 30.81 1.83 8.12
N ALA A 577 31.05 2.89 8.88
CA ALA A 577 31.28 4.24 8.38
C ALA A 577 32.73 4.43 7.92
N CYS A 578 32.90 5.13 6.80
CA CYS A 578 34.19 5.54 6.25
C CYS A 578 34.08 6.96 5.69
N VAL A 579 35.22 7.64 5.56
CA VAL A 579 35.32 8.93 4.86
C VAL A 579 35.91 8.65 3.48
N THR A 580 35.24 9.10 2.42
CA THR A 580 35.73 8.92 1.04
C THR A 580 36.91 9.84 0.74
N GLY A 581 37.54 9.66 -0.43
CA GLY A 581 38.65 10.53 -0.85
C GLY A 581 38.24 11.99 -1.00
N GLY A 582 36.98 12.25 -1.32
CA GLY A 582 36.37 13.59 -1.36
C GLY A 582 35.91 14.13 0.00
N GLY A 583 36.17 13.44 1.11
CA GLY A 583 35.82 13.91 2.45
C GLY A 583 34.39 13.62 2.90
N VAL A 584 33.61 12.84 2.12
CA VAL A 584 32.21 12.54 2.45
C VAL A 584 32.16 11.40 3.47
N LEU A 585 31.50 11.62 4.61
CA LEU A 585 31.22 10.55 5.57
C LEU A 585 30.09 9.67 5.01
N ALA A 586 30.40 8.40 4.75
CA ALA A 586 29.49 7.45 4.12
C ALA A 586 29.49 6.09 4.85
N ALA A 587 28.37 5.39 4.79
CA ALA A 587 28.25 4.01 5.20
C ALA A 587 28.66 3.09 4.05
N ARG A 588 29.58 2.15 4.32
CA ARG A 588 29.93 1.09 3.39
C ARG A 588 28.89 -0.03 3.47
N GLN A 589 28.14 -0.23 2.40
CA GLN A 589 27.19 -1.33 2.24
C GLN A 589 27.83 -2.43 1.39
N ALA A 590 28.37 -3.45 2.03
CA ALA A 590 28.97 -4.60 1.33
C ALA A 590 27.91 -5.38 0.52
N LEU A 591 28.20 -5.60 -0.76
CA LEU A 591 27.37 -6.32 -1.72
C LEU A 591 27.89 -7.76 -1.80
N HIS A 592 27.29 -8.64 -1.00
CA HIS A 592 27.64 -10.05 -0.98
C HIS A 592 27.01 -10.78 -2.17
N ALA A 593 27.54 -11.96 -2.50
CA ALA A 593 26.98 -12.82 -3.54
C ALA A 593 25.47 -13.05 -3.32
N ARG A 594 24.70 -12.93 -4.40
CA ARG A 594 23.24 -13.05 -4.38
C ARG A 594 22.80 -14.45 -3.93
N PRO A 595 21.84 -14.57 -2.99
CA PRO A 595 21.23 -15.86 -2.70
C PRO A 595 20.59 -16.48 -3.95
N LEU A 596 20.63 -17.81 -4.06
CA LEU A 596 20.19 -18.54 -5.26
C LEU A 596 18.80 -18.15 -5.76
N LEU A 597 17.81 -18.05 -4.85
CA LEU A 597 16.44 -17.69 -5.22
C LEU A 597 16.34 -16.27 -5.78
N GLN A 598 17.12 -15.33 -5.23
CA GLN A 598 17.17 -13.95 -5.71
C GLN A 598 17.87 -13.87 -7.07
N ALA A 599 18.97 -14.61 -7.26
CA ALA A 599 19.68 -14.70 -8.53
C ALA A 599 18.78 -15.27 -9.64
N GLN A 600 18.06 -16.37 -9.37
CA GLN A 600 17.11 -16.97 -10.32
C GLN A 600 15.98 -15.99 -10.68
N MET A 601 15.44 -15.27 -9.69
CA MET A 601 14.37 -14.30 -9.91
C MET A 601 14.82 -13.14 -10.81
N LEU A 602 16.03 -12.62 -10.58
CA LEU A 602 16.62 -11.56 -11.39
C LEU A 602 16.95 -12.04 -12.80
N GLU A 603 17.43 -13.27 -12.95
CA GLU A 603 17.75 -13.85 -14.26
C GLU A 603 16.49 -14.07 -15.12
N GLU A 604 15.39 -14.56 -14.53
CA GLU A 604 14.10 -14.65 -15.24
C GLU A 604 13.58 -13.27 -15.67
N TRP A 605 13.72 -12.28 -14.78
CA TRP A 605 13.34 -10.89 -15.04
C TRP A 605 14.19 -10.26 -16.15
N LEU A 606 15.52 -10.40 -16.13
CA LEU A 606 16.40 -9.91 -17.20
C LEU A 606 16.13 -10.61 -18.52
N ASN A 607 15.90 -11.92 -18.51
CA ASN A 607 15.60 -12.69 -19.71
C ASN A 607 14.30 -12.22 -20.39
N HIS A 608 13.35 -11.66 -19.65
CA HIS A 608 12.19 -10.99 -20.25
C HIS A 608 12.61 -9.83 -21.16
N TYR A 609 13.48 -8.94 -20.67
CA TYR A 609 13.97 -7.80 -21.45
C TYR A 609 14.94 -8.19 -22.55
N ARG A 610 15.79 -9.21 -22.35
CA ARG A 610 16.64 -9.77 -23.41
C ARG A 610 15.82 -10.31 -24.57
N ARG A 611 14.70 -11.02 -24.29
CA ARG A 611 13.76 -11.48 -25.33
C ARG A 611 13.07 -10.32 -26.03
N LEU A 612 12.67 -9.29 -25.29
CA LEU A 612 12.05 -8.08 -25.87
C LEU A 612 13.00 -7.38 -26.84
N ALA A 613 14.29 -7.28 -26.48
CA ALA A 613 15.34 -6.74 -27.33
C ALA A 613 15.56 -7.56 -28.62
N GLN A 614 15.43 -8.88 -28.55
CA GLN A 614 15.52 -9.76 -29.72
C GLN A 614 14.33 -9.59 -30.67
N GLN A 615 13.11 -9.43 -30.12
CA GLN A 615 11.90 -9.23 -30.91
C GLN A 615 11.88 -7.89 -31.65
N THR A 616 12.49 -6.85 -31.08
CA THR A 616 12.64 -5.54 -31.74
C THR A 616 13.70 -5.53 -32.85
N ARG A 617 14.56 -6.56 -32.93
CA ARG A 617 15.61 -6.72 -33.96
C ARG A 617 15.22 -7.65 -35.13
N GLY A 618 13.97 -8.12 -35.19
CA GLY A 618 13.49 -8.94 -36.32
C GLY A 618 13.53 -8.18 -37.67
N PRO A 619 13.64 -8.89 -38.82
CA PRO A 619 13.83 -8.27 -40.15
C PRO A 619 12.63 -7.46 -40.68
N PHE A 620 11.55 -7.35 -39.91
CA PHE A 620 10.41 -6.50 -40.21
C PHE A 620 10.10 -5.65 -38.99
N PRO A 621 10.17 -4.30 -39.07
CA PRO A 621 9.70 -3.46 -37.99
C PRO A 621 8.19 -3.69 -37.79
N PRO A 622 7.69 -3.71 -36.53
CA PRO A 622 6.25 -3.67 -36.31
C PRO A 622 5.74 -2.38 -36.93
N ARG A 623 4.72 -2.48 -37.79
CA ARG A 623 3.94 -1.30 -38.20
C ARG A 623 3.34 -0.70 -36.92
N LEU A 624 3.97 0.33 -36.39
CA LEU A 624 3.29 1.32 -35.57
C LEU A 624 2.09 1.76 -36.41
N ALA A 625 0.88 1.49 -35.91
CA ALA A 625 -0.31 2.11 -36.43
C ALA A 625 -0.12 3.62 -36.23
N ALA A 626 0.31 4.30 -37.30
CA ALA A 626 0.35 5.75 -37.33
C ALA A 626 -1.05 6.23 -36.98
N ALA A 627 -1.15 7.00 -35.90
CA ALA A 627 -2.29 7.86 -35.68
C ALA A 627 -2.47 8.67 -36.98
N ALA A 628 -3.62 8.51 -37.63
CA ALA A 628 -3.99 9.33 -38.76
C ALA A 628 -4.17 10.77 -38.25
N GLU A 629 -3.09 11.54 -38.27
CA GLU A 629 -3.15 12.98 -38.28
C GLU A 629 -3.77 13.40 -39.61
N PHE A 630 -5.08 13.65 -39.60
CA PHE A 630 -5.75 14.41 -40.64
C PHE A 630 -5.28 15.87 -40.52
N SER A 631 -4.18 16.18 -41.20
CA SER A 631 -3.84 17.56 -41.55
C SER A 631 -4.44 17.85 -42.92
N SER A 632 -5.54 18.59 -42.95
CA SER A 632 -6.12 19.15 -44.16
C SER A 632 -5.61 20.58 -44.34
N ASP A 633 -4.58 20.76 -45.18
CA ASP A 633 -4.31 22.06 -45.80
C ASP A 633 -5.20 22.19 -47.06
N PRO A 634 -5.92 23.31 -47.24
CA PRO A 634 -6.67 23.59 -48.45
C PRO A 634 -5.77 24.30 -49.47
N ASP A 635 -5.39 23.60 -50.54
CA ASP A 635 -4.93 24.25 -51.76
C ASP A 635 -6.14 24.72 -52.58
N THR A 636 -6.09 26.02 -52.86
CA THR A 636 -6.77 26.78 -53.91
C THR A 636 -6.74 26.08 -55.27
N ASP A 637 -7.85 26.15 -56.00
CA ASP A 637 -7.82 26.58 -57.41
C ASP A 637 -9.21 26.99 -57.92
N GLU A 638 -9.15 27.90 -58.87
CA GLU A 638 -10.17 28.69 -59.55
C GLU A 638 -11.17 27.86 -60.38
N GLU A 639 -12.47 28.18 -60.28
CA GLU A 639 -13.40 28.58 -61.37
C GLU A 639 -14.83 28.79 -60.85
#